data_AF-A0A1V6DD08-F1
#
_entry.id   AF-A0A1V6DD08-F1
#
_cell.length_a   1.000
_cell.length_b   1.000
_cell.length_c   1.000
_cell.angle_alpha   90.00
_cell.angle_beta   90.00
_cell.angle_gamma   90.00
#
_symmetry.space_group_name_H-M   'P 1'
#
loop_
_entity.id
_entity.type
_entity.pdbx_description
1 polymer ?
#
loop_
_entity_poly.entity_id
_entity_poly.type
_entity_poly.pdbx_seq_one_letter_code
_entity_poly.pdbx_strand_id
1 'polypeptide(L)'
;MNSIRGCRVLVVLSLVLASSVTAATYEQTVLSDSPYGYWRFNETTGTTAVNLGSAGAALNGDYHHWVADGAPTLGATGIPGGGAGNTSVHFGGDSQVYISDSAPYTAYTLEAWVKPDSVGAAQNVLVRTQNDPRTTWSHQLHVTATGNPRHRTWDGSERQVTGPAAAPAGEWTHLVATAVNNSQMQLYVNGVSAGATTLGTLWNSGTQWRVASPAGGGTGDWFRGAVDEVAIYQSVLPADRIMDHYAVGTTAQTAPPAGVPAPTSWLKADAILGHADGAAVSVWGDASGNGNHAAQTDLARQPTYVSNGIGGMPSVRFDGNDILTSVASFGNPYSIFAVTQMEGSQNFRLVTSQDVNWLLGNWGGRENVLHANGWVKLDPNIPADTLPHLYAAVNDSSKTALVSNGQVLAYNAAGTAPIGKLQLGGWLTTYTEASKADVAEVIVYDHVLTMGEYEAVHTYLAGKYGLTLYGPAIGEAKGFGGASDLDLSGDMVYAVNVSPNAADSPKQVGGATFTADTATAGVSVAATNSINNWLTKPEYGSTTDDDNLEEIMWDIRFGSNNAVTANMDVVRGNTYKVQLLFSDTYTEPGKRPFDINIEGALAHDEFDPVYYRGTWDNINRGAVYTATFVAGDNELNVSLTPGSTGTDKNAILNGFTLEQVAAKPVKPPITTEHIRLHLGEQAGATRAVDAAFADGVQSGNWSGTPVYDVPGIPANEGIDTAVQLNGTQQLTVMDAADPTAYTLEAWIKPSVLANMNILDRTSSTPGHVSHELRLRADGKIEHYTYDGSGKTIASTTAAQADQWVHVAAVATNGGRMQLYVNGQLENEWGNLGTLWQDGDRWRIAGQAGSFGGFNGTMDEVSIHPIATSGDQIFLRYRQAVSPTVPRDPTPKAGYSVYSLNLADIVGGGNGLGTGTYMAGINPGTGGLVGPGDPNPGTVTGDGFHPVADLPFVDGVFIPHAAGYMQIATTGLTMQHNYPARDGNSWDYFRNGPTGGTTSVLGGVDYASAGHSLIGMHANKGITFDLDAIRAANGGTDVNQFTCVFGDVANGNGNTDFNVYPRISHIDPQFQV
;
A
#
# COMPACT_ATOMS: atom_id res chain seq x y z
N MET A 1 -49.99 -1.60 8.16
CA MET A 1 -48.72 -2.34 8.34
C MET A 1 -48.99 -3.59 9.16
N ASN A 2 -49.35 -4.69 8.51
CA ASN A 2 -49.52 -6.00 9.14
C ASN A 2 -49.37 -7.05 8.03
N SER A 3 -48.14 -7.47 7.76
CA SER A 3 -47.73 -8.75 7.13
C SER A 3 -46.32 -8.60 6.56
N ILE A 4 -45.31 -8.66 7.43
CA ILE A 4 -43.94 -8.99 7.01
C ILE A 4 -43.50 -10.13 7.95
N ARG A 5 -43.73 -11.37 7.52
CA ARG A 5 -43.02 -12.54 8.03
C ARG A 5 -42.24 -13.12 6.86
N GLY A 6 -40.92 -13.04 6.95
CA GLY A 6 -40.02 -13.85 6.12
C GLY A 6 -39.35 -13.16 4.94
N CYS A 7 -38.57 -12.10 5.17
CA CYS A 7 -37.42 -11.82 4.32
C CYS A 7 -36.33 -11.15 5.17
N ARG A 8 -35.33 -11.94 5.59
CA ARG A 8 -34.09 -11.44 6.18
C ARG A 8 -33.11 -11.28 5.02
N VAL A 9 -32.86 -10.04 4.61
CA VAL A 9 -31.71 -9.70 3.76
C VAL A 9 -30.48 -9.88 4.64
N LEU A 10 -29.51 -10.64 4.15
CA LEU A 10 -28.22 -10.81 4.78
C LEU A 10 -27.18 -10.06 3.95
N VAL A 11 -26.75 -8.91 4.46
CA VAL A 11 -25.49 -8.28 4.06
C VAL A 11 -24.45 -8.82 5.03
N VAL A 12 -23.56 -9.71 4.59
CA VAL A 12 -22.40 -10.10 5.42
C VAL A 12 -21.34 -9.04 5.22
N LEU A 13 -21.21 -8.17 6.23
CA LEU A 13 -20.11 -7.24 6.37
C LEU A 13 -19.30 -7.74 7.58
N SER A 14 -18.11 -8.25 7.37
CA SER A 14 -17.14 -8.39 8.46
C SER A 14 -16.58 -7.00 8.74
N LEU A 15 -17.33 -6.21 9.50
CA LEU A 15 -16.77 -5.04 10.18
C LEU A 15 -16.13 -5.57 11.47
N VAL A 16 -14.82 -5.83 11.43
CA VAL A 16 -14.06 -5.80 12.67
C VAL A 16 -14.10 -4.34 13.10
N LEU A 17 -15.00 -3.98 14.02
CA LEU A 17 -14.79 -2.81 14.85
C LEU A 17 -13.56 -3.12 15.69
N ALA A 18 -12.37 -2.97 15.10
CA ALA A 18 -11.20 -2.69 15.88
C ALA A 18 -11.57 -1.42 16.64
N SER A 19 -11.68 -1.54 17.95
CA SER A 19 -11.65 -0.35 18.79
C SER A 19 -10.33 0.32 18.41
N SER A 20 -10.40 1.46 17.71
CA SER A 20 -9.22 2.24 17.41
C SER A 20 -8.68 2.70 18.75
N VAL A 21 -7.70 1.97 19.29
CA VAL A 21 -6.80 2.53 20.28
C VAL A 21 -6.05 3.60 19.51
N THR A 22 -6.49 4.85 19.66
CA THR A 22 -5.70 5.98 19.18
C THR A 22 -4.36 5.91 19.92
N ALA A 23 -3.28 5.74 19.18
CA ALA A 23 -1.93 5.71 19.73
C ALA A 23 -1.68 6.97 20.59
N ALA A 24 -0.99 6.80 21.71
CA ALA A 24 -0.82 7.86 22.71
C ALA A 24 0.06 9.01 22.20
N THR A 25 -0.53 10.17 21.95
CA THR A 25 0.19 11.39 21.53
C THR A 25 1.27 11.80 22.54
N TYR A 26 2.28 12.55 22.10
CA TYR A 26 3.33 13.09 22.98
C TYR A 26 2.75 13.79 24.22
N GLU A 27 1.70 14.61 24.05
CA GLU A 27 0.98 15.26 25.14
C GLU A 27 0.42 14.27 26.15
N GLN A 28 -0.23 13.20 25.69
CA GLN A 28 -0.79 12.19 26.58
C GLN A 28 0.30 11.44 27.35
N THR A 29 1.43 11.15 26.71
CA THR A 29 2.59 10.55 27.36
C THR A 29 3.10 11.44 28.50
N VAL A 30 3.38 12.72 28.21
CA VAL A 30 3.87 13.67 29.23
C VAL A 30 2.85 13.88 30.35
N LEU A 31 1.57 14.05 30.03
CA LEU A 31 0.50 14.26 31.02
C LEU A 31 0.27 13.03 31.91
N SER A 32 0.53 11.82 31.42
CA SER A 32 0.40 10.59 32.22
C SER A 32 1.35 10.55 33.42
N ASP A 33 2.52 11.20 33.30
CA ASP A 33 3.50 11.34 34.38
C ASP A 33 3.22 12.53 35.31
N SER A 34 2.06 13.20 35.16
CA SER A 34 1.54 14.24 36.05
C SER A 34 2.51 15.42 36.31
N PRO A 35 2.96 16.14 35.27
CA PRO A 35 3.82 17.30 35.42
C PRO A 35 3.17 18.38 36.31
N TYR A 36 4.00 19.10 37.08
CA TYR A 36 3.54 20.28 37.83
C TYR A 36 3.23 21.44 36.88
N GLY A 37 4.14 21.70 35.94
CA GLY A 37 3.95 22.60 34.81
C GLY A 37 4.32 21.92 33.50
N TYR A 38 3.55 22.18 32.44
CA TYR A 38 3.75 21.65 31.10
C TYR A 38 3.25 22.66 30.06
N TRP A 39 4.16 23.15 29.21
CA TRP A 39 3.88 24.12 28.16
C TRP A 39 4.23 23.50 26.81
N ARG A 40 3.19 23.24 26.01
CA ARG A 40 3.34 22.67 24.66
C ARG A 40 3.86 23.67 23.63
N PHE A 41 3.73 24.97 23.89
CA PHE A 41 4.12 26.02 22.93
C PHE A 41 3.40 25.96 21.57
N ASN A 42 2.16 25.45 21.58
CA ASN A 42 1.28 25.37 20.43
C ASN A 42 0.56 26.70 20.09
N GLU A 43 0.81 27.75 20.86
CA GLU A 43 0.27 29.07 20.56
C GLU A 43 0.90 29.63 19.28
N THR A 44 0.07 30.20 18.40
CA THR A 44 0.50 30.87 17.17
C THR A 44 0.43 32.40 17.27
N THR A 45 -0.30 32.91 18.26
CA THR A 45 -0.45 34.35 18.56
C THR A 45 -0.72 34.55 20.05
N GLY A 46 -0.62 35.79 20.53
CA GLY A 46 -0.95 36.16 21.91
C GLY A 46 0.26 36.36 22.81
N THR A 47 0.02 36.58 24.09
CA THR A 47 1.06 36.91 25.09
C THR A 47 1.19 35.89 26.21
N THR A 48 0.42 34.80 26.17
CA THR A 48 0.34 33.81 27.24
C THR A 48 0.78 32.45 26.73
N ALA A 49 1.73 31.84 27.42
CA ALA A 49 2.08 30.43 27.29
C ALA A 49 1.20 29.61 28.24
N VAL A 50 0.33 28.76 27.68
CA VAL A 50 -0.66 28.01 28.47
C VAL A 50 -0.02 26.82 29.16
N ASN A 51 -0.28 26.68 30.47
CA ASN A 51 0.11 25.51 31.24
C ASN A 51 -0.99 24.44 31.22
N LEU A 52 -0.63 23.21 30.82
CA LEU A 52 -1.47 22.01 30.88
C LEU A 52 -1.18 21.12 32.10
N GLY A 53 -0.13 21.42 32.86
CA GLY A 53 0.27 20.67 34.05
C GLY A 53 -0.72 20.80 35.21
N SER A 54 -0.52 19.97 36.24
CA SER A 54 -1.41 19.84 37.40
C SER A 54 -1.62 21.12 38.22
N ALA A 55 -0.74 22.12 38.13
CA ALA A 55 -0.94 23.42 38.75
C ALA A 55 -2.00 24.30 38.03
N GLY A 56 -2.43 23.91 36.82
CA GLY A 56 -3.40 24.62 36.00
C GLY A 56 -2.96 26.03 35.63
N ALA A 57 -3.93 26.91 35.35
CA ALA A 57 -3.68 28.27 34.86
C ALA A 57 -2.85 29.16 35.81
N ALA A 58 -2.65 28.76 37.07
CA ALA A 58 -1.81 29.48 38.02
C ALA A 58 -0.32 29.50 37.62
N LEU A 59 0.12 28.54 36.80
CA LEU A 59 1.45 28.53 36.18
C LEU A 59 1.42 28.91 34.69
N ASN A 60 0.37 29.57 34.20
CA ASN A 60 0.47 30.15 32.86
C ASN A 60 1.67 31.09 32.79
N GLY A 61 2.43 30.99 31.71
CA GLY A 61 3.59 31.84 31.45
C GLY A 61 3.19 33.08 30.65
N ASP A 62 3.98 34.15 30.79
CA ASP A 62 3.84 35.36 29.97
C ASP A 62 5.03 35.47 29.01
N TYR A 63 4.76 35.65 27.71
CA TYR A 63 5.80 35.99 26.74
C TYR A 63 6.25 37.42 26.95
N HIS A 64 7.54 37.60 27.23
CA HIS A 64 8.15 38.92 27.43
C HIS A 64 9.32 39.15 26.48
N HIS A 65 9.47 40.40 26.05
CA HIS A 65 10.59 40.89 25.26
C HIS A 65 11.01 42.27 25.75
N TRP A 66 12.28 42.60 25.58
CA TRP A 66 12.85 43.89 26.02
C TRP A 66 12.85 44.98 24.95
N VAL A 67 12.64 44.63 23.67
CA VAL A 67 12.57 45.57 22.53
C VAL A 67 11.39 45.20 21.62
N ALA A 68 10.77 46.19 20.98
CA ALA A 68 9.53 46.03 20.22
C ALA A 68 9.63 45.05 19.02
N ASP A 69 10.84 44.83 18.49
CA ASP A 69 11.13 43.88 17.39
C ASP A 69 11.76 42.55 17.88
N GLY A 70 11.83 42.32 19.21
CA GLY A 70 12.46 41.15 19.84
C GLY A 70 11.45 40.20 20.48
N ALA A 71 10.19 40.20 20.02
CA ALA A 71 9.19 39.24 20.51
C ALA A 71 9.55 37.81 20.07
N PRO A 72 9.29 36.79 20.92
CA PRO A 72 9.47 35.40 20.49
C PRO A 72 8.54 35.10 19.31
N THR A 73 9.02 34.33 18.34
CA THR A 73 8.22 33.91 17.19
C THR A 73 7.41 32.68 17.56
N LEU A 74 6.10 32.83 17.61
CA LEU A 74 5.13 31.77 17.90
C LEU A 74 4.76 31.02 16.62
N GLY A 75 4.32 29.76 16.74
CA GLY A 75 3.92 28.95 15.60
C GLY A 75 5.08 28.44 14.74
N ALA A 76 6.32 28.41 15.25
CA ALA A 76 7.44 27.78 14.55
C ALA A 76 7.22 26.25 14.46
N THR A 77 7.86 25.56 13.53
CA THR A 77 7.71 24.09 13.42
C THR A 77 8.14 23.41 14.72
N GLY A 78 7.25 22.59 15.31
CA GLY A 78 7.54 21.87 16.55
C GLY A 78 8.42 20.63 16.36
N ILE A 79 8.55 19.84 17.42
CA ILE A 79 9.23 18.54 17.35
C ILE A 79 8.47 17.58 16.41
N PRO A 80 9.18 16.68 15.72
CA PRO A 80 8.54 15.80 14.73
C PRO A 80 7.44 14.90 15.31
N GLY A 81 7.64 14.38 16.53
CA GLY A 81 6.69 13.49 17.21
C GLY A 81 5.62 14.20 18.05
N GLY A 82 5.54 15.54 18.02
CA GLY A 82 4.57 16.31 18.82
C GLY A 82 3.11 16.16 18.38
N GLY A 83 2.87 15.49 17.25
CA GLY A 83 1.56 15.29 16.65
C GLY A 83 1.22 16.32 15.57
N ALA A 84 0.09 16.10 14.88
CA ALA A 84 -0.34 16.96 13.78
C ALA A 84 -0.59 18.40 14.27
N GLY A 85 0.01 19.37 13.59
CA GLY A 85 -0.13 20.78 13.93
C GLY A 85 0.69 21.23 15.14
N ASN A 86 1.61 20.41 15.66
CA ASN A 86 2.51 20.81 16.73
C ASN A 86 3.42 21.96 16.30
N THR A 87 3.45 23.01 17.12
CA THR A 87 4.31 24.17 16.93
C THR A 87 5.19 24.38 18.15
N SER A 88 6.29 25.11 17.95
CA SER A 88 7.21 25.53 18.99
C SER A 88 7.31 27.06 19.06
N VAL A 89 8.06 27.54 20.04
CA VAL A 89 8.43 28.96 20.14
C VAL A 89 9.89 29.14 19.78
N HIS A 90 10.17 30.07 18.85
CA HIS A 90 11.53 30.48 18.52
C HIS A 90 11.92 31.78 19.25
N PHE A 91 13.08 31.75 19.92
CA PHE A 91 13.61 32.87 20.69
C PHE A 91 14.83 33.50 19.97
N GLY A 92 14.79 34.82 19.78
CA GLY A 92 15.84 35.59 19.08
C GLY A 92 17.06 35.98 19.94
N GLY A 93 17.05 35.65 21.23
CA GLY A 93 18.12 35.98 22.18
C GLY A 93 17.91 37.25 23.01
N ASP A 94 16.68 37.75 23.10
CA ASP A 94 16.24 38.87 23.95
C ASP A 94 14.75 38.75 24.40
N SER A 95 14.15 37.60 24.10
CA SER A 95 12.81 37.16 24.48
C SER A 95 12.85 35.99 25.46
N GLN A 96 11.81 35.84 26.28
CA GLN A 96 11.68 34.75 27.25
C GLN A 96 10.23 34.44 27.58
N VAL A 97 9.99 33.34 28.29
CA VAL A 97 8.74 33.09 29.01
C VAL A 97 8.94 33.33 30.51
N TYR A 98 8.05 34.09 31.11
CA TYR A 98 7.99 34.34 32.55
C TYR A 98 6.95 33.47 33.22
N ILE A 99 7.32 32.69 34.23
CA ILE A 99 6.39 31.83 34.97
C ILE A 99 6.55 32.14 36.45
N SER A 100 5.46 32.58 37.09
CA SER A 100 5.45 32.81 38.55
C SER A 100 5.26 31.49 39.28
N ASP A 101 6.22 31.12 40.15
CA ASP A 101 6.19 29.87 40.90
C ASP A 101 6.94 30.00 42.24
N SER A 102 6.19 30.09 43.32
CA SER A 102 6.75 30.10 44.69
C SER A 102 6.78 28.73 45.37
N ALA A 103 6.48 27.64 44.65
CA ALA A 103 6.46 26.30 45.23
C ALA A 103 7.88 25.86 45.63
N PRO A 104 8.09 25.23 46.79
CA PRO A 104 9.39 24.72 47.16
C PRO A 104 9.73 23.41 46.43
N TYR A 105 11.01 23.19 46.10
CA TYR A 105 11.49 21.99 45.43
C TYR A 105 12.51 21.25 46.29
N THR A 106 12.16 20.03 46.70
CA THR A 106 13.08 19.08 47.35
C THR A 106 13.56 17.99 46.40
N ALA A 107 12.89 17.87 45.25
CA ALA A 107 13.27 17.07 44.09
C ALA A 107 12.65 17.72 42.84
N TYR A 108 13.22 17.43 41.66
CA TYR A 108 12.65 17.84 40.38
C TYR A 108 13.11 16.98 39.21
N THR A 109 12.30 17.03 38.14
CA THR A 109 12.71 16.79 36.76
C THR A 109 12.36 18.03 35.94
N LEU A 110 13.32 18.53 35.18
CA LEU A 110 13.14 19.60 34.19
C LEU A 110 13.34 18.99 32.81
N GLU A 111 12.42 19.24 31.89
CA GLU A 111 12.40 18.67 30.55
C GLU A 111 12.12 19.75 29.51
N ALA A 112 12.83 19.72 28.39
CA ALA A 112 12.59 20.57 27.24
C ALA A 112 13.18 19.95 25.97
N TRP A 113 12.51 20.17 24.84
CA TRP A 113 13.12 20.03 23.52
C TRP A 113 13.72 21.36 23.08
N VAL A 114 14.94 21.32 22.54
CA VAL A 114 15.65 22.52 22.10
C VAL A 114 16.28 22.34 20.73
N LYS A 115 16.24 23.39 19.92
CA LYS A 115 16.87 23.45 18.60
C LYS A 115 17.67 24.75 18.49
N PRO A 116 18.92 24.77 18.97
CA PRO A 116 19.74 25.98 18.95
C PRO A 116 20.01 26.43 17.52
N ASP A 117 19.91 27.72 17.21
CA ASP A 117 20.25 28.24 15.87
C ASP A 117 21.76 28.16 15.60
N SER A 118 22.56 28.26 16.66
CA SER A 118 24.01 28.26 16.60
C SER A 118 24.62 27.83 17.93
N VAL A 119 25.82 27.29 17.85
CA VAL A 119 26.71 27.00 19.00
C VAL A 119 27.90 27.96 18.96
N GLY A 120 28.40 28.39 20.13
CA GLY A 120 29.50 29.36 20.22
C GLY A 120 29.39 30.35 21.38
N ALA A 121 28.24 30.41 22.05
CA ALA A 121 28.01 31.16 23.28
C ALA A 121 27.27 30.28 24.30
N ALA A 122 27.45 30.55 25.59
CA ALA A 122 26.66 29.90 26.62
C ALA A 122 25.20 30.37 26.50
N GLN A 123 24.23 29.48 26.71
CA GLN A 123 22.81 29.76 26.52
C GLN A 123 21.97 29.02 27.57
N ASN A 124 21.02 29.69 28.20
CA ASN A 124 20.15 29.10 29.21
C ASN A 124 18.75 28.83 28.66
N VAL A 125 18.32 27.57 28.73
CA VAL A 125 17.00 27.11 28.26
C VAL A 125 15.95 27.31 29.33
N LEU A 126 16.24 26.89 30.56
CA LEU A 126 15.33 27.01 31.71
C LEU A 126 16.15 27.38 32.95
N VAL A 127 15.67 28.35 33.74
CA VAL A 127 16.31 28.78 34.98
C VAL A 127 15.29 29.13 36.06
N ARG A 128 15.58 28.74 37.31
CA ARG A 128 14.83 29.17 38.49
C ARG A 128 15.49 30.37 39.15
N THR A 129 14.71 31.37 39.57
CA THR A 129 15.23 32.63 40.13
C THR A 129 14.38 33.18 41.28
N GLN A 130 14.98 34.00 42.14
CA GLN A 130 14.30 34.84 43.12
C GLN A 130 14.21 36.26 42.54
N ASN A 131 13.14 36.51 41.80
CA ASN A 131 12.83 37.76 41.09
C ASN A 131 13.65 38.05 39.82
N ASP A 132 14.99 38.03 39.88
CA ASP A 132 15.85 38.38 38.74
C ASP A 132 16.95 37.33 38.49
N PRO A 133 16.93 36.65 37.32
CA PRO A 133 17.88 35.58 37.01
C PRO A 133 19.32 36.09 36.83
N ARG A 134 19.52 37.41 36.70
CA ARG A 134 20.85 38.03 36.64
C ARG A 134 21.51 38.16 38.01
N THR A 135 20.74 38.15 39.10
CA THR A 135 21.26 38.30 40.47
C THR A 135 21.10 37.04 41.30
N THR A 136 20.09 36.22 41.01
CA THR A 136 19.83 34.95 41.71
C THR A 136 19.42 33.88 40.71
N TRP A 137 20.11 32.75 40.66
CA TRP A 137 19.81 31.69 39.70
C TRP A 137 20.18 30.32 40.25
N SER A 138 19.39 29.31 39.90
CA SER A 138 19.63 27.92 40.22
C SER A 138 18.76 27.02 39.32
N HIS A 139 18.88 25.70 39.42
CA HIS A 139 18.04 24.72 38.73
C HIS A 139 17.96 24.98 37.21
N GLN A 140 19.08 24.83 36.53
CA GLN A 140 19.25 25.26 35.13
C GLN A 140 19.36 24.08 34.17
N LEU A 141 18.63 24.17 33.06
CA LEU A 141 18.98 23.51 31.79
C LEU A 141 19.68 24.53 30.90
N HIS A 142 20.86 24.17 30.41
CA HIS A 142 21.79 25.11 29.79
C HIS A 142 22.61 24.42 28.69
N VAL A 143 23.03 25.18 27.68
CA VAL A 143 23.96 24.76 26.62
C VAL A 143 25.25 25.60 26.74
N THR A 144 26.42 24.95 26.81
CA THR A 144 27.71 25.66 26.92
C THR A 144 28.10 26.38 25.64
N ALA A 145 29.14 27.23 25.72
CA ALA A 145 29.71 27.88 24.54
C ALA A 145 30.22 26.89 23.50
N THR A 146 30.54 25.65 23.90
CA THR A 146 30.92 24.55 23.00
C THR A 146 29.72 23.73 22.50
N GLY A 147 28.50 24.09 22.88
CA GLY A 147 27.27 23.39 22.52
C GLY A 147 26.90 22.23 23.45
N ASN A 148 27.68 21.92 24.48
CA ASN A 148 27.40 20.79 25.37
C ASN A 148 26.22 21.09 26.30
N PRO A 149 25.20 20.21 26.37
CA PRO A 149 24.15 20.34 27.37
C PRO A 149 24.71 20.26 28.79
N ARG A 150 24.10 21.01 29.71
CA ARG A 150 24.55 21.14 31.10
C ARG A 150 23.37 21.31 32.03
N HIS A 151 23.40 20.55 33.12
CA HIS A 151 22.57 20.74 34.29
C HIS A 151 23.37 21.48 35.35
N ARG A 152 22.88 22.61 35.86
CA ARG A 152 23.54 23.40 36.93
C ARG A 152 22.55 23.70 38.05
N THR A 153 22.95 23.54 39.30
CA THR A 153 22.11 23.85 40.48
C THR A 153 22.96 24.37 41.64
N TRP A 154 22.30 24.91 42.66
CA TRP A 154 22.92 25.45 43.87
C TRP A 154 22.45 24.68 45.12
N ASP A 155 23.40 24.22 45.93
CA ASP A 155 23.15 23.48 47.18
C ASP A 155 23.77 24.13 48.44
N GLY A 156 24.18 25.39 48.32
CA GLY A 156 25.18 26.03 49.19
C GLY A 156 26.50 26.30 48.45
N SER A 157 26.72 25.59 47.34
CA SER A 157 27.75 25.83 46.34
C SER A 157 27.22 25.50 44.94
N GLU A 158 27.89 25.95 43.87
CA GLU A 158 27.52 25.57 42.51
C GLU A 158 27.84 24.09 42.27
N ARG A 159 26.85 23.36 41.76
CA ARG A 159 26.96 21.98 41.27
C ARG A 159 26.59 21.95 39.80
N GLN A 160 27.29 21.14 39.00
CA GLN A 160 27.02 21.03 37.58
C GLN A 160 27.41 19.66 37.02
N VAL A 161 26.68 19.25 35.99
CA VAL A 161 26.96 18.09 35.14
C VAL A 161 26.90 18.57 33.70
N THR A 162 27.94 18.30 32.90
CA THR A 162 27.99 18.65 31.47
C THR A 162 28.04 17.38 30.65
N GLY A 163 27.17 17.27 29.64
CA GLY A 163 27.12 16.15 28.72
C GLY A 163 28.34 16.12 27.80
N PRO A 164 28.77 14.93 27.34
CA PRO A 164 30.02 14.75 26.61
C PRO A 164 29.97 15.27 25.17
N ALA A 165 28.79 15.30 24.54
CA ALA A 165 28.57 15.74 23.17
C ALA A 165 27.84 17.09 23.11
N ALA A 166 28.10 17.86 22.05
CA ALA A 166 27.38 19.09 21.77
C ALA A 166 25.99 18.79 21.18
N ALA A 167 24.98 19.58 21.57
CA ALA A 167 23.71 19.64 20.85
C ALA A 167 23.96 20.30 19.47
N PRO A 168 23.65 19.62 18.36
CA PRO A 168 23.87 20.17 17.03
C PRO A 168 23.00 21.41 16.78
N ALA A 169 23.57 22.40 16.12
CA ALA A 169 22.81 23.58 15.70
C ALA A 169 21.83 23.19 14.59
N GLY A 170 20.59 23.69 14.67
CA GLY A 170 19.55 23.40 13.69
C GLY A 170 18.91 22.01 13.82
N GLU A 171 19.17 21.27 14.91
CA GLU A 171 18.59 19.95 15.18
C GLU A 171 17.91 19.91 16.56
N TRP A 172 16.80 19.19 16.65
CA TRP A 172 16.07 19.02 17.92
C TRP A 172 16.85 18.09 18.85
N THR A 173 17.10 18.53 20.08
CA THR A 173 17.72 17.76 21.15
C THR A 173 16.80 17.75 22.36
N HIS A 174 16.53 16.56 22.91
CA HIS A 174 15.73 16.40 24.13
C HIS A 174 16.63 16.48 25.36
N LEU A 175 16.38 17.44 26.25
CA LEU A 175 17.19 17.69 27.42
C LEU A 175 16.38 17.48 28.69
N VAL A 176 16.87 16.63 29.60
CA VAL A 176 16.24 16.38 30.89
C VAL A 176 17.24 16.47 32.03
N ALA A 177 16.91 17.23 33.07
CA ALA A 177 17.72 17.37 34.28
C ALA A 177 16.93 16.91 35.51
N THR A 178 17.49 16.01 36.32
CA THR A 178 16.86 15.53 37.55
C THR A 178 17.72 15.80 38.77
N ALA A 179 17.10 16.07 39.91
CA ALA A 179 17.81 16.24 41.18
C ALA A 179 16.90 15.92 42.37
N VAL A 180 17.52 15.47 43.46
CA VAL A 180 16.85 15.26 44.75
C VAL A 180 17.80 15.62 45.91
N ASN A 181 17.25 16.23 46.97
CA ASN A 181 18.00 16.62 48.16
C ASN A 181 18.86 15.47 48.72
N ASN A 182 20.13 15.78 49.01
CA ASN A 182 21.07 14.90 49.70
C ASN A 182 21.30 13.56 48.97
N SER A 183 21.17 13.54 47.64
CA SER A 183 21.36 12.36 46.79
C SER A 183 22.10 12.76 45.50
N GLN A 184 21.56 12.50 44.30
CA GLN A 184 22.19 12.82 43.02
C GLN A 184 21.46 13.92 42.24
N MET A 185 22.24 14.63 41.42
CA MET A 185 21.76 15.36 40.25
C MET A 185 22.27 14.69 38.97
N GLN A 186 21.47 14.69 37.91
CA GLN A 186 21.69 13.90 36.71
C GLN A 186 21.23 14.69 35.48
N LEU A 187 21.99 14.58 34.39
CA LEU A 187 21.62 15.09 33.07
C LEU A 187 21.33 13.91 32.13
N TYR A 188 20.28 14.05 31.33
CA TYR A 188 19.94 13.18 30.22
C TYR A 188 19.88 14.00 28.93
N VAL A 189 20.36 13.41 27.84
CA VAL A 189 20.32 13.97 26.48
C VAL A 189 19.76 12.87 25.58
N ASN A 190 18.70 13.18 24.84
CA ASN A 190 18.01 12.25 23.94
C ASN A 190 17.65 10.93 24.64
N GLY A 191 17.02 11.03 25.81
CA GLY A 191 16.64 9.89 26.64
C GLY A 191 17.79 9.21 27.42
N VAL A 192 19.05 9.48 27.09
CA VAL A 192 20.22 8.75 27.65
C VAL A 192 20.93 9.57 28.72
N SER A 193 21.35 8.90 29.81
CA SER A 193 22.17 9.48 30.87
C SER A 193 23.49 10.05 30.32
N ALA A 194 23.68 11.37 30.44
CA ALA A 194 24.85 12.10 29.98
C ALA A 194 25.85 12.45 31.11
N GLY A 195 25.47 12.23 32.37
CA GLY A 195 26.35 12.38 33.53
C GLY A 195 25.61 12.61 34.84
N ALA A 196 26.29 12.35 35.96
CA ALA A 196 25.74 12.45 37.31
C ALA A 196 26.75 13.06 38.29
N THR A 197 26.27 13.70 39.35
CA THR A 197 27.09 14.03 40.53
C THR A 197 26.24 14.06 41.80
N THR A 198 26.89 14.05 42.97
CA THR A 198 26.19 14.16 44.25
C THR A 198 25.80 15.60 44.56
N LEU A 199 24.72 15.74 45.32
CA LEU A 199 24.09 17.01 45.61
C LEU A 199 23.74 17.10 47.11
N GLY A 200 23.93 18.28 47.71
CA GLY A 200 23.44 18.61 49.04
C GLY A 200 21.95 18.97 49.08
N THR A 201 21.59 19.97 49.90
CA THR A 201 20.21 20.47 49.98
C THR A 201 19.98 21.54 48.92
N LEU A 202 18.99 21.33 48.05
CA LEU A 202 18.60 22.25 46.99
C LEU A 202 18.24 23.64 47.52
N TRP A 203 18.64 24.64 46.74
CA TRP A 203 18.21 26.01 46.95
C TRP A 203 16.69 26.17 46.77
N ASN A 204 16.03 26.75 47.77
CA ASN A 204 14.57 26.74 47.86
C ASN A 204 13.93 28.15 47.96
N SER A 205 14.67 29.20 47.60
CA SER A 205 14.18 30.59 47.66
C SER A 205 13.66 31.13 46.32
N GLY A 206 13.57 30.28 45.29
CA GLY A 206 13.09 30.67 43.97
C GLY A 206 11.59 31.00 43.98
N THR A 207 11.23 32.07 43.28
CA THR A 207 9.86 32.58 43.14
C THR A 207 9.32 32.48 41.72
N GLN A 208 10.17 32.14 40.75
CA GLN A 208 9.85 32.18 39.32
C GLN A 208 10.71 31.18 38.52
N TRP A 209 10.15 30.68 37.42
CA TRP A 209 10.88 30.06 36.32
C TRP A 209 10.97 31.01 35.12
N ARG A 210 12.07 30.91 34.37
CA ARG A 210 12.26 31.61 33.10
C ARG A 210 12.70 30.65 32.02
N VAL A 211 12.05 30.69 30.85
CA VAL A 211 12.47 29.96 29.64
C VAL A 211 13.22 30.90 28.72
N ALA A 212 14.31 30.45 28.11
CA ALA A 212 15.18 31.20 27.20
C ALA A 212 15.84 32.47 27.79
N SER A 213 16.03 32.52 29.11
CA SER A 213 16.50 33.70 29.85
C SER A 213 17.97 33.60 30.29
N PRO A 214 18.74 34.70 30.37
CA PRO A 214 20.11 34.68 30.86
C PRO A 214 20.16 34.36 32.35
N ALA A 215 21.33 33.94 32.84
CA ALA A 215 21.59 33.71 34.25
C ALA A 215 23.00 34.22 34.63
N GLY A 216 23.15 34.88 35.79
CA GLY A 216 24.50 35.21 36.30
C GLY A 216 25.08 36.58 35.96
N GLY A 217 24.26 37.55 35.56
CA GLY A 217 24.68 38.96 35.44
C GLY A 217 25.36 39.34 34.12
N GLY A 218 25.70 38.37 33.27
CA GLY A 218 26.15 38.61 31.88
C GLY A 218 24.96 38.91 30.95
N THR A 219 25.18 39.77 29.95
CA THR A 219 24.18 40.12 28.93
C THR A 219 24.11 39.11 27.77
N GLY A 220 24.89 38.02 27.81
CA GLY A 220 25.15 37.15 26.66
C GLY A 220 24.50 35.76 26.68
N ASP A 221 23.93 35.31 27.80
CA ASP A 221 23.54 33.89 27.97
C ASP A 221 22.09 33.56 27.57
N TRP A 222 21.51 34.35 26.68
CA TRP A 222 20.15 34.14 26.17
C TRP A 222 20.12 32.94 25.22
N PHE A 223 19.04 32.14 25.31
CA PHE A 223 18.85 31.08 24.32
C PHE A 223 18.43 31.66 22.97
N ARG A 224 19.02 31.12 21.91
CA ARG A 224 18.74 31.48 20.51
C ARG A 224 18.38 30.22 19.74
N GLY A 225 17.12 30.10 19.37
CA GLY A 225 16.60 28.91 18.70
C GLY A 225 15.18 28.56 19.14
N ALA A 226 14.69 27.43 18.65
CA ALA A 226 13.38 26.93 19.02
C ALA A 226 13.40 26.11 20.32
N VAL A 227 12.37 26.27 21.15
CA VAL A 227 12.11 25.46 22.34
C VAL A 227 10.69 24.93 22.25
N ASP A 228 10.51 23.66 22.59
CA ASP A 228 9.22 22.97 22.54
C ASP A 228 9.03 22.08 23.77
N GLU A 229 7.77 21.75 24.07
CA GLU A 229 7.36 20.73 25.04
C GLU A 229 8.08 20.84 26.42
N VAL A 230 8.05 22.03 27.04
CA VAL A 230 8.71 22.26 28.34
C VAL A 230 7.87 21.69 29.48
N ALA A 231 8.45 20.81 30.29
CA ALA A 231 7.79 20.23 31.46
C ALA A 231 8.64 20.32 32.74
N ILE A 232 7.96 20.49 33.87
CA ILE A 232 8.54 20.58 35.22
C ILE A 232 7.79 19.65 36.15
N TYR A 233 8.52 18.75 36.79
CA TYR A 233 8.02 17.80 37.79
C TYR A 233 8.61 18.15 39.16
N GLN A 234 7.85 17.88 40.24
CA GLN A 234 8.32 18.00 41.63
C GLN A 234 8.88 16.67 42.17
N SER A 235 9.15 15.73 41.29
CA SER A 235 9.70 14.39 41.53
C SER A 235 10.79 14.11 40.50
N VAL A 236 11.59 13.07 40.76
CA VAL A 236 12.54 12.54 39.76
C VAL A 236 11.81 11.51 38.92
N LEU A 237 11.68 11.77 37.62
CA LEU A 237 11.24 10.78 36.64
C LEU A 237 12.28 9.66 36.51
N PRO A 238 11.83 8.38 36.49
CA PRO A 238 12.67 7.25 36.11
C PRO A 238 13.26 7.38 34.70
N ALA A 239 14.44 6.77 34.47
CA ALA A 239 15.17 6.89 33.21
C ALA A 239 14.43 6.24 32.01
N ASP A 240 13.67 5.18 32.24
CA ASP A 240 12.78 4.55 31.26
C ASP A 240 11.66 5.52 30.83
N ARG A 241 11.02 6.21 31.76
CA ARG A 241 10.01 7.25 31.41
C ARG A 241 10.60 8.39 30.59
N ILE A 242 11.82 8.83 30.93
CA ILE A 242 12.55 9.85 30.16
C ILE A 242 12.86 9.35 28.74
N MET A 243 13.22 8.07 28.58
CA MET A 243 13.42 7.45 27.27
C MET A 243 12.11 7.36 26.49
N ASP A 244 10.99 7.00 27.13
CA ASP A 244 9.68 6.92 26.49
C ASP A 244 9.26 8.28 25.93
N HIS A 245 9.48 9.37 26.68
CA HIS A 245 9.22 10.73 26.20
C HIS A 245 10.05 11.04 24.94
N TYR A 246 11.35 10.73 24.95
CA TYR A 246 12.21 10.92 23.79
C TYR A 246 11.76 10.09 22.56
N ALA A 247 11.40 8.83 22.80
CA ALA A 247 10.97 7.91 21.74
C ALA A 247 9.69 8.40 21.06
N VAL A 248 8.69 8.84 21.83
CA VAL A 248 7.44 9.39 21.27
C VAL A 248 7.71 10.71 20.53
N GLY A 249 8.63 11.55 21.02
CA GLY A 249 8.98 12.81 20.35
C GLY A 249 9.75 12.67 19.03
N THR A 250 10.27 11.47 18.71
CA THR A 250 10.99 11.16 17.47
C THR A 250 10.28 10.17 16.56
N THR A 251 9.09 9.69 16.94
CA THR A 251 8.41 8.61 16.22
C THR A 251 7.03 9.05 15.72
N ALA A 252 6.76 8.81 14.43
CA ALA A 252 5.41 8.90 13.91
C ALA A 252 4.59 7.71 14.41
N GLN A 253 3.72 7.93 15.39
CA GLN A 253 2.71 6.93 15.74
C GLN A 253 1.64 6.88 14.66
N THR A 254 1.33 5.68 14.18
CA THR A 254 0.40 5.48 13.07
C THR A 254 -0.54 4.32 13.37
N ALA A 255 -1.82 4.49 13.04
CA ALA A 255 -2.75 3.35 13.03
C ALA A 255 -2.30 2.31 11.97
N PRO A 256 -2.52 1.01 12.23
CA PRO A 256 -2.32 -0.01 11.22
C PRO A 256 -3.14 0.25 9.95
N PRO A 257 -2.61 -0.09 8.75
CA PRO A 257 -3.41 -0.14 7.54
C PRO A 257 -4.69 -0.96 7.72
N ALA A 258 -5.71 -0.66 6.94
CA ALA A 258 -6.97 -1.40 6.99
C ALA A 258 -6.73 -2.91 6.77
N GLY A 259 -7.26 -3.74 7.66
CA GLY A 259 -7.09 -5.19 7.63
C GLY A 259 -5.86 -5.72 8.38
N VAL A 260 -4.89 -4.86 8.71
CA VAL A 260 -3.76 -5.22 9.59
C VAL A 260 -4.22 -5.07 11.05
N PRO A 261 -4.16 -6.13 11.88
CA PRO A 261 -4.54 -6.03 13.28
C PRO A 261 -3.59 -5.09 14.05
N ALA A 262 -4.06 -4.54 15.17
CA ALA A 262 -3.24 -3.69 16.03
C ALA A 262 -2.13 -4.51 16.71
N PRO A 263 -0.84 -4.16 16.50
CA PRO A 263 0.26 -4.90 17.09
C PRO A 263 0.54 -4.48 18.53
N THR A 264 1.18 -5.37 19.28
CA THR A 264 1.70 -5.09 20.62
C THR A 264 2.97 -4.23 20.55
N SER A 265 3.81 -4.43 19.54
CA SER A 265 4.99 -3.59 19.27
C SER A 265 5.20 -3.48 17.76
N TRP A 266 5.56 -2.28 17.31
CA TRP A 266 5.76 -1.99 15.90
C TRP A 266 6.97 -1.09 15.67
N LEU A 267 8.10 -1.70 15.33
CA LEU A 267 9.33 -1.00 14.98
C LEU A 267 9.40 -0.86 13.46
N LYS A 268 9.11 0.34 12.94
CA LYS A 268 9.13 0.60 11.49
C LYS A 268 10.04 1.78 11.18
N ALA A 269 11.01 1.59 10.28
CA ALA A 269 12.09 2.57 10.10
C ALA A 269 11.57 3.87 9.45
N ASP A 270 10.53 3.79 8.62
CA ASP A 270 9.85 4.94 8.03
C ASP A 270 9.07 5.79 9.03
N ALA A 271 8.90 5.34 10.28
CA ALA A 271 8.37 6.16 11.37
C ALA A 271 9.45 6.89 12.18
N ILE A 272 10.74 6.63 11.94
CA ILE A 272 11.84 7.37 12.58
C ILE A 272 11.90 8.76 11.93
N LEU A 273 11.59 9.80 12.69
CA LEU A 273 11.51 11.17 12.19
C LEU A 273 12.78 11.96 12.49
N GLY A 274 13.06 12.95 11.64
CA GLY A 274 14.13 13.95 11.88
C GLY A 274 15.57 13.42 11.79
N HIS A 275 15.77 12.15 11.46
CA HIS A 275 17.10 11.56 11.27
C HIS A 275 17.58 11.78 9.83
N ALA A 276 18.82 12.27 9.68
CA ALA A 276 19.51 12.28 8.40
C ALA A 276 20.03 10.88 8.05
N ASP A 277 20.27 10.62 6.75
CA ASP A 277 20.92 9.39 6.30
C ASP A 277 22.29 9.22 6.99
N GLY A 278 22.52 8.04 7.58
CA GLY A 278 23.71 7.72 8.37
C GLY A 278 23.69 8.20 9.82
N ALA A 279 22.64 8.88 10.29
CA ALA A 279 22.53 9.28 11.69
C ALA A 279 22.39 8.07 12.62
N ALA A 280 22.99 8.14 13.81
CA ALA A 280 22.90 7.08 14.82
C ALA A 280 21.47 6.97 15.36
N VAL A 281 20.98 5.74 15.51
CA VAL A 281 19.66 5.39 16.03
C VAL A 281 19.84 4.87 17.46
N SER A 282 19.74 5.78 18.43
CA SER A 282 19.78 5.43 19.86
C SER A 282 18.48 4.80 20.36
N VAL A 283 17.38 5.09 19.67
CA VAL A 283 16.05 4.53 19.94
C VAL A 283 15.33 4.30 18.62
N TRP A 284 14.69 3.16 18.50
CA TRP A 284 13.71 2.87 17.47
C TRP A 284 12.35 2.82 18.16
N GLY A 285 11.58 3.90 18.00
CA GLY A 285 10.32 4.04 18.70
C GLY A 285 9.23 3.10 18.18
N ASP A 286 8.47 2.56 19.11
CA ASP A 286 7.26 1.79 18.88
C ASP A 286 6.11 2.63 18.30
N ALA A 287 5.82 2.42 17.02
CA ALA A 287 4.74 3.07 16.28
C ALA A 287 3.34 2.56 16.67
N SER A 288 3.23 1.47 17.43
CA SER A 288 1.93 0.96 17.93
C SER A 288 1.31 1.86 19.00
N GLY A 289 2.13 2.69 19.66
CA GLY A 289 1.71 3.56 20.77
C GLY A 289 1.73 2.90 22.14
N ASN A 290 2.23 1.65 22.26
CA ASN A 290 2.27 0.90 23.53
C ASN A 290 3.54 1.14 24.36
N GLY A 291 4.50 1.94 23.85
CA GLY A 291 5.73 2.24 24.57
C GLY A 291 6.79 1.12 24.50
N ASN A 292 6.62 0.14 23.61
CA ASN A 292 7.51 -1.03 23.50
C ASN A 292 8.71 -0.77 22.58
N HIS A 293 9.35 0.39 22.72
CA HIS A 293 10.47 0.85 21.89
C HIS A 293 11.69 -0.05 22.04
N ALA A 294 12.60 -0.04 21.06
CA ALA A 294 13.93 -0.62 21.18
C ALA A 294 14.99 0.47 21.36
N ALA A 295 15.95 0.28 22.26
CA ALA A 295 16.94 1.31 22.60
C ALA A 295 18.36 0.77 22.74
N GLN A 296 19.33 1.67 22.59
CA GLN A 296 20.75 1.45 22.78
C GLN A 296 21.43 2.69 23.33
N THR A 297 21.99 2.56 24.53
CA THR A 297 22.63 3.68 25.24
C THR A 297 24.13 3.80 24.95
N ASP A 298 24.79 2.73 24.52
CA ASP A 298 26.21 2.77 24.15
C ASP A 298 26.39 3.30 22.72
N LEU A 299 26.97 4.49 22.59
CA LEU A 299 27.20 5.17 21.30
C LEU A 299 28.00 4.32 20.30
N ALA A 300 28.88 3.43 20.79
CA ALA A 300 29.69 2.57 19.91
C ALA A 300 28.94 1.33 19.39
N ARG A 301 27.64 1.22 19.73
CA ARG A 301 26.76 0.08 19.45
C ARG A 301 25.44 0.51 18.80
N GLN A 302 25.28 1.80 18.49
CA GLN A 302 24.06 2.32 17.92
C GLN A 302 24.07 2.08 16.41
N PRO A 303 23.03 1.42 15.86
CA PRO A 303 22.91 1.28 14.42
C PRO A 303 22.66 2.64 13.75
N THR A 304 22.67 2.66 12.42
CA THR A 304 22.48 3.89 11.65
C THR A 304 21.17 3.88 10.87
N TYR A 305 20.56 5.05 10.72
CA TYR A 305 19.37 5.24 9.89
C TYR A 305 19.76 5.27 8.42
N VAL A 306 18.99 4.58 7.59
CA VAL A 306 19.16 4.56 6.13
C VAL A 306 17.84 5.02 5.52
N SER A 307 17.89 6.09 4.75
CA SER A 307 16.72 6.71 4.13
C SER A 307 16.18 5.95 2.92
N ASN A 308 17.05 5.21 2.23
CA ASN A 308 16.74 4.44 1.01
C ASN A 308 17.35 3.04 1.10
N GLY A 309 16.72 2.17 1.90
CA GLY A 309 17.15 0.81 2.18
C GLY A 309 16.34 -0.24 1.40
N ILE A 310 15.77 -1.21 2.13
CA ILE A 310 15.04 -2.34 1.56
C ILE A 310 13.85 -1.84 0.74
N GLY A 311 13.71 -2.28 -0.51
CA GLY A 311 12.59 -1.91 -1.37
C GLY A 311 12.49 -0.41 -1.71
N GLY A 312 13.56 0.36 -1.51
CA GLY A 312 13.56 1.82 -1.66
C GLY A 312 12.97 2.57 -0.47
N MET A 313 12.67 1.87 0.62
CA MET A 313 12.10 2.42 1.85
C MET A 313 13.15 2.52 2.96
N PRO A 314 12.96 3.36 3.99
CA PRO A 314 13.90 3.45 5.08
C PRO A 314 14.17 2.13 5.80
N SER A 315 15.39 1.97 6.32
CA SER A 315 15.84 0.84 7.15
C SER A 315 16.76 1.30 8.28
N VAL A 316 17.01 0.43 9.26
CA VAL A 316 18.03 0.59 10.29
C VAL A 316 19.15 -0.41 10.02
N ARG A 317 20.36 0.11 9.82
CA ARG A 317 21.54 -0.65 9.43
C ARG A 317 22.42 -0.97 10.62
N PHE A 318 22.70 -2.26 10.79
CA PHE A 318 23.58 -2.82 11.80
C PHE A 318 24.91 -3.20 11.16
N ASP A 319 26.02 -2.71 11.71
CA ASP A 319 27.37 -2.84 11.13
C ASP A 319 28.16 -4.06 11.62
N GLY A 320 27.53 -4.98 12.35
CA GLY A 320 28.16 -6.15 12.95
C GLY A 320 28.72 -5.92 14.36
N ASN A 321 28.56 -4.73 14.93
CA ASN A 321 28.77 -4.46 16.35
C ASN A 321 27.58 -3.73 17.00
N ASP A 322 26.61 -3.30 16.19
CA ASP A 322 25.41 -2.58 16.62
C ASP A 322 24.30 -3.47 17.17
N ILE A 323 23.54 -2.96 18.15
CA ILE A 323 22.43 -3.67 18.79
C ILE A 323 21.34 -2.70 19.20
N LEU A 324 20.08 -3.12 19.08
CA LEU A 324 18.92 -2.46 19.71
C LEU A 324 18.12 -3.48 20.51
N THR A 325 17.73 -3.16 21.75
CA THR A 325 16.94 -4.07 22.59
C THR A 325 15.63 -3.41 23.01
N SER A 326 14.53 -4.14 22.85
CA SER A 326 13.21 -3.74 23.34
C SER A 326 13.19 -3.54 24.86
N VAL A 327 12.43 -2.55 25.31
CA VAL A 327 12.23 -2.31 26.76
C VAL A 327 11.36 -3.41 27.39
N ALA A 328 10.40 -3.94 26.64
CA ALA A 328 9.45 -4.96 27.05
C ALA A 328 9.95 -6.39 26.77
N SER A 329 9.37 -7.36 27.49
CA SER A 329 9.54 -8.79 27.21
C SER A 329 8.24 -9.36 26.65
N PHE A 330 8.32 -10.08 25.53
CA PHE A 330 7.15 -10.67 24.87
C PHE A 330 7.02 -12.16 25.23
N GLY A 331 5.83 -12.54 25.72
CA GLY A 331 5.50 -13.89 26.18
C GLY A 331 4.94 -14.80 25.09
N ASN A 332 4.35 -15.93 25.51
CA ASN A 332 3.55 -16.80 24.65
C ASN A 332 2.04 -16.57 24.91
N PRO A 333 1.17 -16.84 23.92
CA PRO A 333 1.49 -17.06 22.50
C PRO A 333 2.02 -15.78 21.83
N TYR A 334 2.55 -15.89 20.60
CA TYR A 334 2.96 -14.72 19.82
C TYR A 334 2.92 -14.95 18.31
N SER A 335 2.83 -13.86 17.55
CA SER A 335 3.19 -13.80 16.13
C SER A 335 4.17 -12.66 15.92
N ILE A 336 5.28 -12.91 15.22
CA ILE A 336 6.29 -11.89 14.89
C ILE A 336 6.61 -11.92 13.41
N PHE A 337 6.78 -10.74 12.81
CA PHE A 337 7.22 -10.53 11.43
C PHE A 337 8.44 -9.61 11.41
N ALA A 338 9.40 -9.88 10.53
CA ALA A 338 10.58 -9.04 10.35
C ALA A 338 10.98 -8.97 8.87
N VAL A 339 11.17 -7.75 8.37
CA VAL A 339 11.73 -7.48 7.03
C VAL A 339 13.22 -7.17 7.18
N THR A 340 14.06 -8.05 6.64
CA THR A 340 15.50 -8.04 6.85
C THR A 340 16.28 -8.25 5.56
N GLN A 341 17.48 -7.68 5.45
CA GLN A 341 18.39 -7.92 4.34
C GLN A 341 19.83 -7.97 4.85
N MET A 342 20.54 -9.08 4.59
CA MET A 342 21.93 -9.22 5.02
C MET A 342 22.89 -8.48 4.06
N GLU A 343 24.01 -7.96 4.57
CA GLU A 343 25.06 -7.33 3.76
C GLU A 343 25.94 -8.38 3.03
N GLY A 344 25.82 -9.66 3.41
CA GLY A 344 26.53 -10.78 2.78
C GLY A 344 27.78 -11.26 3.53
N SER A 345 28.13 -10.63 4.65
CA SER A 345 29.19 -11.09 5.55
C SER A 345 28.75 -11.00 7.00
N GLN A 346 29.32 -11.84 7.88
CA GLN A 346 28.96 -11.86 9.30
C GLN A 346 27.46 -12.18 9.53
N ASN A 347 26.97 -13.26 8.90
CA ASN A 347 25.56 -13.65 8.93
C ASN A 347 25.20 -14.51 10.15
N PHE A 348 25.19 -13.90 11.33
CA PHE A 348 24.89 -14.57 12.60
C PHE A 348 23.44 -14.31 13.03
N ARG A 349 23.18 -13.79 14.24
CA ARG A 349 21.82 -13.49 14.73
C ARG A 349 21.48 -12.05 14.41
N LEU A 350 20.39 -11.82 13.69
CA LEU A 350 19.87 -10.49 13.41
C LEU A 350 18.62 -10.19 14.22
N VAL A 351 17.59 -11.04 14.13
CA VAL A 351 16.36 -10.94 14.94
C VAL A 351 16.46 -11.99 16.06
N THR A 352 16.63 -11.56 17.30
CA THR A 352 16.94 -12.44 18.43
C THR A 352 16.35 -11.92 19.73
N SER A 353 16.82 -12.44 20.86
CA SER A 353 16.40 -12.06 22.20
C SER A 353 17.60 -11.84 23.10
N GLN A 354 17.51 -10.87 24.00
CA GLN A 354 18.57 -10.59 24.97
C GLN A 354 18.69 -11.69 26.04
N ASP A 355 17.55 -12.25 26.47
CA ASP A 355 17.42 -13.02 27.70
C ASP A 355 16.88 -14.43 27.50
N VAL A 356 16.36 -14.74 26.30
CA VAL A 356 15.96 -16.09 25.88
C VAL A 356 16.86 -16.55 24.74
N ASN A 357 17.16 -17.84 24.65
CA ASN A 357 17.85 -18.38 23.48
C ASN A 357 16.86 -18.53 22.32
N TRP A 358 16.48 -17.39 21.76
CA TRP A 358 15.50 -17.22 20.71
C TRP A 358 16.11 -16.49 19.50
N LEU A 359 15.88 -16.96 18.27
CA LEU A 359 16.34 -16.30 17.03
C LEU A 359 15.41 -16.60 15.86
N LEU A 360 15.32 -15.69 14.90
CA LEU A 360 14.55 -15.82 13.65
C LEU A 360 15.36 -15.33 12.45
N GLY A 361 15.26 -16.06 11.34
CA GLY A 361 15.85 -15.71 10.05
C GLY A 361 17.24 -16.32 9.85
N ASN A 362 18.24 -15.85 10.61
CA ASN A 362 19.65 -16.16 10.33
C ASN A 362 20.40 -16.72 11.54
N TRP A 363 21.31 -17.66 11.28
CA TRP A 363 22.32 -18.10 12.26
C TRP A 363 23.47 -18.86 11.59
N GLY A 364 24.71 -18.61 12.03
CA GLY A 364 25.88 -19.42 11.65
C GLY A 364 26.19 -19.46 10.15
N GLY A 365 25.93 -18.37 9.43
CA GLY A 365 26.14 -18.28 7.98
C GLY A 365 24.93 -18.73 7.14
N ARG A 366 23.80 -19.04 7.78
CA ARG A 366 22.62 -19.63 7.14
C ARG A 366 21.40 -18.73 7.25
N GLU A 367 20.45 -18.98 6.38
CA GLU A 367 19.10 -18.38 6.41
C GLU A 367 18.04 -19.43 6.71
N ASN A 368 16.78 -18.99 6.83
CA ASN A 368 15.63 -19.85 7.14
C ASN A 368 15.80 -20.64 8.44
N VAL A 369 16.26 -19.96 9.50
CA VAL A 369 16.52 -20.57 10.80
C VAL A 369 15.61 -19.97 11.89
N LEU A 370 15.00 -20.82 12.71
CA LEU A 370 14.34 -20.43 13.95
C LEU A 370 14.78 -21.33 15.10
N HIS A 371 15.10 -20.71 16.23
CA HIS A 371 15.38 -21.39 17.50
C HIS A 371 14.57 -20.72 18.60
N ALA A 372 13.86 -21.49 19.42
CA ALA A 372 13.08 -21.00 20.56
C ALA A 372 13.30 -21.93 21.77
N ASN A 373 14.51 -21.91 22.35
CA ASN A 373 15.08 -22.96 23.25
C ASN A 373 15.07 -24.38 22.67
N GLY A 374 14.87 -24.49 21.36
CA GLY A 374 14.92 -25.70 20.57
C GLY A 374 14.73 -25.35 19.09
N TRP A 375 15.17 -26.21 18.19
CA TRP A 375 15.19 -25.93 16.75
C TRP A 375 13.82 -26.09 16.09
N VAL A 376 13.42 -25.09 15.32
CA VAL A 376 12.20 -25.06 14.51
C VAL A 376 12.61 -24.79 13.05
N LYS A 377 13.11 -25.83 12.37
CA LYS A 377 13.62 -25.72 10.99
C LYS A 377 13.44 -27.05 10.24
N LEU A 378 13.32 -26.98 8.91
CA LEU A 378 13.25 -28.16 8.02
C LEU A 378 14.62 -28.81 7.75
N ASP A 379 15.71 -28.09 8.06
CA ASP A 379 17.12 -28.45 7.86
C ASP A 379 17.56 -28.83 6.42
N PRO A 380 17.46 -27.90 5.45
CA PRO A 380 18.47 -27.74 4.41
C PRO A 380 19.49 -26.67 4.84
N ASN A 381 20.80 -26.96 4.72
CA ASN A 381 21.89 -26.03 5.07
C ASN A 381 22.01 -24.87 4.05
N ILE A 382 20.98 -24.04 3.92
CA ILE A 382 20.93 -22.94 2.95
C ILE A 382 21.84 -21.80 3.42
N PRO A 383 22.87 -21.41 2.64
CA PRO A 383 23.68 -20.23 2.96
C PRO A 383 22.84 -18.96 2.91
N ALA A 384 23.08 -18.03 3.83
CA ALA A 384 22.43 -16.73 3.80
C ALA A 384 22.83 -15.94 2.55
N ASP A 385 21.84 -15.39 1.84
CA ASP A 385 22.05 -14.50 0.71
C ASP A 385 21.92 -13.00 1.08
N THR A 386 21.95 -12.11 0.09
CA THR A 386 21.82 -10.65 0.26
C THR A 386 20.49 -10.12 -0.28
N LEU A 387 19.53 -10.99 -0.56
CA LEU A 387 18.19 -10.61 -0.95
C LEU A 387 17.40 -10.18 0.30
N PRO A 388 16.39 -9.33 0.13
CA PRO A 388 15.50 -9.00 1.23
C PRO A 388 14.55 -10.18 1.51
N HIS A 389 14.32 -10.45 2.78
CA HIS A 389 13.42 -11.50 3.27
C HIS A 389 12.39 -10.94 4.24
N LEU A 390 11.19 -11.50 4.18
CA LEU A 390 10.14 -11.41 5.19
C LEU A 390 10.13 -12.69 6.00
N TYR A 391 10.68 -12.66 7.21
CA TYR A 391 10.59 -13.77 8.14
C TYR A 391 9.40 -13.60 9.08
N ALA A 392 8.76 -14.71 9.43
CA ALA A 392 7.80 -14.74 10.50
C ALA A 392 7.93 -15.98 11.40
N ALA A 393 7.55 -15.81 12.67
CA ALA A 393 7.38 -16.92 13.59
C ALA A 393 6.02 -16.83 14.29
N VAL A 394 5.31 -17.96 14.35
CA VAL A 394 3.98 -18.06 14.96
C VAL A 394 4.02 -19.14 16.04
N ASN A 395 3.77 -18.77 17.29
CA ASN A 395 3.80 -19.68 18.44
C ASN A 395 2.43 -19.77 19.11
N ASP A 396 1.86 -20.98 19.16
CA ASP A 396 0.56 -21.25 19.79
C ASP A 396 0.68 -21.73 21.25
N SER A 397 1.84 -21.51 21.87
CA SER A 397 2.30 -22.07 23.16
C SER A 397 2.67 -23.55 23.16
N SER A 398 2.25 -24.34 22.17
CA SER A 398 2.52 -25.79 22.07
C SER A 398 3.50 -26.15 20.95
N LYS A 399 3.50 -25.34 19.88
CA LYS A 399 4.32 -25.47 18.69
C LYS A 399 4.69 -24.07 18.20
N THR A 400 5.75 -24.02 17.40
CA THR A 400 6.14 -22.80 16.69
C THR A 400 6.28 -23.10 15.21
N ALA A 401 5.83 -22.18 14.37
CA ALA A 401 6.03 -22.20 12.93
C ALA A 401 7.15 -21.22 12.55
N LEU A 402 8.02 -21.61 11.62
CA LEU A 402 8.93 -20.74 10.89
C LEU A 402 8.34 -20.50 9.50
N VAL A 403 8.25 -19.23 9.11
CA VAL A 403 7.79 -18.81 7.79
C VAL A 403 8.83 -17.88 7.17
N SER A 404 9.07 -18.05 5.87
CA SER A 404 9.94 -17.19 5.08
C SER A 404 9.23 -16.82 3.79
N ASN A 405 9.08 -15.52 3.54
CA ASN A 405 8.43 -14.96 2.35
C ASN A 405 7.06 -15.59 2.06
N GLY A 406 6.24 -15.88 3.08
CA GLY A 406 4.94 -16.53 2.90
C GLY A 406 4.93 -18.05 2.96
N GLN A 407 6.08 -18.71 2.85
CA GLN A 407 6.19 -20.18 2.87
C GLN A 407 6.45 -20.71 4.26
N VAL A 408 5.57 -21.59 4.77
CA VAL A 408 5.79 -22.29 6.04
C VAL A 408 6.90 -23.31 5.86
N LEU A 409 8.07 -23.05 6.44
CA LEU A 409 9.23 -23.92 6.30
C LEU A 409 9.26 -25.00 7.37
N ALA A 410 8.81 -24.71 8.58
CA ALA A 410 8.79 -25.71 9.65
C ALA A 410 7.68 -25.42 10.66
N TYR A 411 7.12 -26.47 11.25
CA TYR A 411 6.13 -26.37 12.33
C TYR A 411 6.28 -27.54 13.29
N ASN A 412 6.76 -27.29 14.51
CA ASN A 412 7.02 -28.37 15.47
C ASN A 412 6.93 -27.93 16.94
N ALA A 413 6.96 -28.92 17.84
CA ALA A 413 6.91 -28.72 19.29
C ALA A 413 8.30 -28.66 19.96
N ALA A 414 9.39 -28.68 19.19
CA ALA A 414 10.76 -28.76 19.73
C ALA A 414 11.25 -27.41 20.27
N GLY A 415 10.85 -26.29 19.64
CA GLY A 415 11.09 -24.94 20.14
C GLY A 415 9.78 -24.23 20.42
N THR A 416 9.51 -23.91 21.69
CA THR A 416 8.25 -23.29 22.14
C THR A 416 8.47 -22.12 23.10
N ALA A 417 9.71 -21.66 23.26
CA ALA A 417 10.01 -20.57 24.16
C ALA A 417 9.40 -19.23 23.70
N PRO A 418 9.10 -18.33 24.65
CA PRO A 418 8.73 -16.95 24.35
C PRO A 418 9.88 -16.21 23.67
N ILE A 419 9.58 -15.08 23.02
CA ILE A 419 10.60 -14.20 22.46
C ILE A 419 11.47 -13.63 23.59
N GLY A 420 10.88 -13.21 24.72
CA GLY A 420 11.61 -12.47 25.76
C GLY A 420 11.86 -11.03 25.33
N LYS A 421 12.99 -10.43 25.74
CA LYS A 421 13.38 -9.09 25.28
C LYS A 421 13.90 -9.16 23.85
N LEU A 422 13.04 -8.86 22.87
CA LEU A 422 13.41 -8.75 21.47
C LEU A 422 14.67 -7.88 21.33
N GLN A 423 15.69 -8.41 20.66
CA GLN A 423 16.96 -7.76 20.41
C GLN A 423 17.32 -7.90 18.94
N LEU A 424 17.83 -6.83 18.36
CA LEU A 424 18.27 -6.76 16.97
C LEU A 424 19.80 -6.62 16.92
N GLY A 425 20.44 -7.18 15.89
CA GLY A 425 21.85 -6.96 15.56
C GLY A 425 22.86 -7.85 16.27
N GLY A 426 22.49 -8.56 17.35
CA GLY A 426 23.36 -9.50 18.06
C GLY A 426 22.74 -10.06 19.33
N TRP A 427 23.38 -11.03 19.99
CA TRP A 427 22.83 -11.81 21.11
C TRP A 427 23.45 -11.49 22.47
N LEU A 428 22.61 -11.61 23.52
CA LEU A 428 22.94 -11.34 24.92
C LEU A 428 23.37 -9.89 25.20
N THR A 429 23.58 -9.61 26.49
CA THR A 429 24.22 -8.38 26.97
C THR A 429 25.71 -8.29 26.66
N THR A 430 26.32 -9.40 26.21
CA THR A 430 27.73 -9.45 25.76
C THR A 430 27.88 -9.20 24.26
N TYR A 431 26.78 -9.06 23.53
CA TYR A 431 26.77 -8.61 22.13
C TYR A 431 27.51 -9.57 21.17
N THR A 432 27.41 -10.87 21.43
CA THR A 432 28.05 -11.92 20.63
C THR A 432 27.18 -12.29 19.42
N GLU A 433 27.75 -12.95 18.41
CA GLU A 433 27.00 -13.42 17.23
C GLU A 433 26.27 -12.28 16.49
N ALA A 434 26.88 -11.09 16.47
CA ALA A 434 26.32 -9.90 15.84
C ALA A 434 26.35 -9.98 14.31
N SER A 435 25.39 -9.33 13.65
CA SER A 435 25.20 -9.43 12.19
C SER A 435 25.34 -8.09 11.46
N LYS A 436 25.77 -8.16 10.20
CA LYS A 436 25.75 -7.03 9.27
C LYS A 436 24.53 -7.09 8.36
N ALA A 437 23.58 -6.19 8.57
CA ALA A 437 22.30 -6.24 7.89
C ALA A 437 21.49 -4.95 8.04
N ASP A 438 20.47 -4.83 7.20
CA ASP A 438 19.39 -3.87 7.33
C ASP A 438 18.15 -4.56 7.91
N VAL A 439 17.45 -3.87 8.81
CA VAL A 439 16.10 -4.23 9.26
C VAL A 439 15.18 -3.06 8.91
N ALA A 440 14.10 -3.30 8.19
CA ALA A 440 13.18 -2.23 7.79
C ALA A 440 11.94 -2.14 8.70
N GLU A 441 11.39 -3.28 9.11
CA GLU A 441 10.17 -3.32 9.91
C GLU A 441 10.09 -4.62 10.73
N VAL A 442 9.68 -4.49 12.00
CA VAL A 442 9.41 -5.61 12.91
C VAL A 442 8.07 -5.39 13.58
N ILE A 443 7.17 -6.38 13.51
CA ILE A 443 5.81 -6.33 14.06
C ILE A 443 5.63 -7.51 15.01
N VAL A 444 5.18 -7.25 16.24
CA VAL A 444 4.95 -8.28 17.26
C VAL A 444 3.50 -8.22 17.74
N TYR A 445 2.87 -9.38 17.82
CA TYR A 445 1.54 -9.62 18.40
C TYR A 445 1.66 -10.59 19.57
N ASP A 446 0.85 -10.37 20.61
CA ASP A 446 0.73 -11.21 21.81
C ASP A 446 -0.22 -12.42 21.63
N HIS A 447 -0.58 -12.73 20.39
CA HIS A 447 -1.46 -13.83 20.04
C HIS A 447 -1.09 -14.45 18.67
N VAL A 448 -1.66 -15.62 18.42
CA VAL A 448 -1.63 -16.25 17.08
C VAL A 448 -2.62 -15.51 16.20
N LEU A 449 -2.13 -14.91 15.11
CA LEU A 449 -3.01 -14.29 14.11
C LEU A 449 -3.88 -15.34 13.41
N THR A 450 -5.10 -14.96 13.05
CA THR A 450 -5.91 -15.75 12.11
C THR A 450 -5.26 -15.74 10.73
N MET A 451 -5.63 -16.69 9.84
CA MET A 451 -5.06 -16.75 8.49
C MET A 451 -5.25 -15.44 7.71
N GLY A 452 -6.45 -14.84 7.78
CA GLY A 452 -6.72 -13.57 7.09
C GLY A 452 -5.93 -12.39 7.66
N GLU A 453 -5.71 -12.34 8.98
CA GLU A 453 -4.85 -11.34 9.61
C GLU A 453 -3.38 -11.52 9.23
N TYR A 454 -2.92 -12.78 9.22
CA TYR A 454 -1.57 -13.15 8.81
C TYR A 454 -1.30 -12.74 7.35
N GLU A 455 -2.22 -13.08 6.44
CA GLU A 455 -2.18 -12.69 5.02
C GLU A 455 -2.18 -11.16 4.85
N ALA A 456 -2.98 -10.44 5.64
CA ALA A 456 -3.01 -8.97 5.60
C ALA A 456 -1.65 -8.37 6.00
N VAL A 457 -1.04 -8.85 7.08
CA VAL A 457 0.29 -8.40 7.52
C VAL A 457 1.35 -8.73 6.47
N HIS A 458 1.32 -9.95 5.93
CA HIS A 458 2.25 -10.38 4.90
C HIS A 458 2.13 -9.59 3.60
N THR A 459 0.92 -9.37 3.12
CA THR A 459 0.66 -8.61 1.90
C THR A 459 1.08 -7.15 2.07
N TYR A 460 0.80 -6.55 3.23
CA TYR A 460 1.25 -5.21 3.57
C TYR A 460 2.79 -5.10 3.50
N LEU A 461 3.51 -5.99 4.18
CA LEU A 461 4.98 -5.95 4.22
C LEU A 461 5.59 -6.25 2.84
N ALA A 462 5.07 -7.26 2.13
CA ALA A 462 5.58 -7.60 0.81
C ALA A 462 5.34 -6.51 -0.22
N GLY A 463 4.13 -5.93 -0.24
CA GLY A 463 3.80 -4.82 -1.13
C GLY A 463 4.63 -3.57 -0.83
N LYS A 464 4.80 -3.23 0.46
CA LYS A 464 5.57 -2.06 0.89
C LYS A 464 7.05 -2.15 0.51
N TYR A 465 7.65 -3.34 0.62
CA TYR A 465 9.08 -3.54 0.43
C TYR A 465 9.45 -4.23 -0.89
N GLY A 466 8.49 -4.47 -1.78
CA GLY A 466 8.71 -5.12 -3.07
C GLY A 466 9.21 -6.56 -2.96
N LEU A 467 8.75 -7.30 -1.94
CA LEU A 467 9.20 -8.67 -1.67
C LEU A 467 8.40 -9.68 -2.49
N THR A 468 9.07 -10.68 -3.04
CA THR A 468 8.40 -11.83 -3.66
C THR A 468 7.90 -12.76 -2.56
N LEU A 469 6.59 -12.98 -2.51
CA LEU A 469 5.99 -14.02 -1.68
C LEU A 469 6.04 -15.36 -2.41
N TYR A 470 6.58 -16.37 -1.74
CA TYR A 470 6.49 -17.78 -2.10
C TYR A 470 5.30 -18.34 -1.33
N GLY A 471 4.13 -18.31 -1.96
CA GLY A 471 2.86 -18.64 -1.32
C GLY A 471 2.47 -20.11 -1.44
N PRO A 472 1.56 -20.59 -0.57
CA PRO A 472 0.89 -21.87 -0.74
C PRO A 472 0.11 -21.87 -2.05
N ALA A 473 0.12 -22.99 -2.76
CA ALA A 473 -0.62 -23.14 -4.00
C ALA A 473 -2.13 -23.13 -3.69
N ILE A 474 -2.81 -22.00 -3.88
CA ILE A 474 -4.28 -21.97 -3.86
C ILE A 474 -4.72 -22.78 -5.08
N GLY A 475 -5.44 -23.88 -4.82
CA GLY A 475 -5.92 -24.75 -5.86
C GLY A 475 -7.41 -25.01 -5.81
N GLU A 476 -7.95 -25.31 -6.98
CA GLU A 476 -9.36 -25.60 -7.21
C GLU A 476 -9.56 -27.10 -7.33
N ALA A 477 -10.60 -27.61 -6.67
CA ALA A 477 -11.09 -28.96 -6.84
C ALA A 477 -12.35 -28.97 -7.72
N LYS A 478 -12.34 -29.73 -8.81
CA LYS A 478 -13.54 -29.90 -9.66
C LYS A 478 -13.68 -31.33 -10.19
N GLY A 479 -14.89 -31.68 -10.61
CA GLY A 479 -15.15 -32.93 -11.33
C GLY A 479 -14.82 -32.81 -12.82
N PHE A 480 -14.44 -33.91 -13.45
CA PHE A 480 -14.28 -33.99 -14.91
C PHE A 480 -15.01 -35.21 -15.48
N GLY A 481 -15.53 -35.05 -16.69
CA GLY A 481 -16.19 -36.09 -17.48
C GLY A 481 -15.27 -36.73 -18.50
N GLY A 482 -14.27 -36.01 -19.02
CA GLY A 482 -13.27 -36.53 -19.96
C GLY A 482 -12.07 -35.62 -20.16
N ALA A 483 -11.22 -35.96 -21.14
CA ALA A 483 -9.93 -35.29 -21.35
C ALA A 483 -10.07 -33.80 -21.69
N SER A 484 -11.16 -33.40 -22.35
CA SER A 484 -11.43 -32.00 -22.70
C SER A 484 -11.70 -31.07 -21.51
N ASP A 485 -11.99 -31.63 -20.32
CA ASP A 485 -12.27 -30.86 -19.11
C ASP A 485 -10.99 -30.53 -18.31
N LEU A 486 -9.86 -31.17 -18.69
CA LEU A 486 -8.54 -31.02 -18.08
C LEU A 486 -7.69 -30.02 -18.87
N ASP A 487 -6.85 -29.27 -18.15
CA ASP A 487 -5.90 -28.35 -18.77
C ASP A 487 -4.64 -29.07 -19.27
N LEU A 488 -4.73 -29.66 -20.46
CA LEU A 488 -3.63 -30.43 -21.06
C LEU A 488 -2.93 -29.64 -22.18
N SER A 489 -2.98 -28.31 -22.10
CA SER A 489 -2.36 -27.39 -23.07
C SER A 489 -1.32 -26.52 -22.37
N GLY A 490 -0.15 -26.32 -22.98
CA GLY A 490 0.92 -25.49 -22.41
C GLY A 490 2.30 -26.14 -22.43
N ASP A 491 3.25 -25.57 -21.69
CA ASP A 491 4.62 -26.10 -21.54
C ASP A 491 4.66 -27.13 -20.40
N MET A 492 4.22 -28.34 -20.72
CA MET A 492 4.13 -29.45 -19.77
C MET A 492 5.54 -29.97 -19.43
N VAL A 493 5.99 -29.68 -18.21
CA VAL A 493 7.24 -30.19 -17.65
C VAL A 493 7.09 -31.66 -17.30
N TYR A 494 5.98 -32.03 -16.67
CA TYR A 494 5.66 -33.40 -16.32
C TYR A 494 4.20 -33.74 -16.66
N ALA A 495 3.98 -34.95 -17.14
CA ALA A 495 2.68 -35.60 -17.19
C ALA A 495 2.89 -37.07 -16.80
N VAL A 496 2.31 -37.48 -15.69
CA VAL A 496 2.69 -38.72 -15.00
C VAL A 496 1.48 -39.61 -14.77
N ASN A 497 1.57 -40.84 -15.28
CA ASN A 497 0.74 -41.96 -14.86
C ASN A 497 1.42 -42.65 -13.67
N VAL A 498 0.74 -42.82 -12.54
CA VAL A 498 1.34 -43.44 -11.34
C VAL A 498 1.41 -44.98 -11.39
N SER A 499 1.41 -45.55 -12.60
CA SER A 499 1.47 -46.99 -12.86
C SER A 499 2.71 -47.64 -12.26
N PRO A 500 2.57 -48.72 -11.45
CA PRO A 500 3.73 -49.49 -10.98
C PRO A 500 4.46 -50.28 -12.07
N ASN A 501 3.98 -50.29 -13.32
CA ASN A 501 4.65 -50.95 -14.44
C ASN A 501 5.51 -49.98 -15.26
N ALA A 502 6.82 -50.00 -15.05
CA ALA A 502 7.77 -49.18 -15.80
C ALA A 502 7.78 -49.42 -17.33
N ALA A 503 7.17 -50.52 -17.80
CA ALA A 503 7.04 -50.84 -19.22
C ALA A 503 5.68 -50.41 -19.82
N ASP A 504 4.83 -49.73 -19.06
CA ASP A 504 3.60 -49.17 -19.61
C ASP A 504 3.93 -48.11 -20.67
N SER A 505 3.34 -48.24 -21.85
CA SER A 505 3.67 -47.38 -22.99
C SER A 505 3.15 -45.97 -22.74
N PRO A 506 3.93 -44.91 -23.06
CA PRO A 506 3.48 -43.54 -22.92
C PRO A 506 2.14 -43.30 -23.62
N LYS A 507 1.24 -42.56 -22.98
CA LYS A 507 -0.12 -42.30 -23.49
C LYS A 507 -0.29 -40.81 -23.77
N GLN A 508 -0.69 -40.48 -24.99
CA GLN A 508 -0.96 -39.10 -25.37
C GLN A 508 -2.40 -38.75 -24.97
N VAL A 509 -2.57 -37.64 -24.24
CA VAL A 509 -3.89 -37.07 -23.94
C VAL A 509 -3.81 -35.57 -24.20
N GLY A 510 -4.43 -35.11 -25.29
CA GLY A 510 -4.33 -33.73 -25.74
C GLY A 510 -2.87 -33.32 -26.01
N GLY A 511 -2.40 -32.24 -25.37
CA GLY A 511 -1.02 -31.76 -25.47
C GLY A 511 -0.02 -32.48 -24.57
N ALA A 512 -0.48 -33.32 -23.64
CA ALA A 512 0.37 -33.99 -22.65
C ALA A 512 0.67 -35.45 -23.01
N THR A 513 1.92 -35.88 -22.80
CA THR A 513 2.34 -37.28 -22.92
C THR A 513 2.53 -37.87 -21.52
N PHE A 514 1.60 -38.69 -21.04
CA PHE A 514 1.70 -39.32 -19.73
C PHE A 514 2.67 -40.50 -19.75
N THR A 515 3.71 -40.44 -18.91
CA THR A 515 4.70 -41.51 -18.71
C THR A 515 4.58 -42.13 -17.32
N ALA A 516 4.93 -43.40 -17.17
CA ALA A 516 4.94 -44.06 -15.86
C ALA A 516 5.86 -43.30 -14.88
N ASP A 517 5.43 -43.12 -13.64
CA ASP A 517 6.21 -42.44 -12.58
C ASP A 517 7.61 -43.04 -12.41
N THR A 518 7.72 -44.37 -12.44
CA THR A 518 8.99 -45.13 -12.38
C THR A 518 9.92 -44.93 -13.57
N ALA A 519 9.44 -44.36 -14.68
CA ALA A 519 10.20 -44.08 -15.89
C ALA A 519 10.40 -42.58 -16.14
N THR A 520 9.89 -41.70 -15.27
CA THR A 520 9.94 -40.23 -15.46
C THR A 520 11.09 -39.64 -14.65
N ALA A 521 12.10 -39.09 -15.33
CA ALA A 521 13.25 -38.48 -14.66
C ALA A 521 12.87 -37.17 -13.93
N GLY A 522 13.43 -36.96 -12.74
CA GLY A 522 13.10 -35.80 -11.89
C GLY A 522 11.76 -35.92 -11.15
N VAL A 523 11.11 -37.09 -11.20
CA VAL A 523 9.88 -37.38 -10.47
C VAL A 523 10.12 -38.55 -9.52
N SER A 524 9.61 -38.46 -8.29
CA SER A 524 9.54 -39.59 -7.38
C SER A 524 8.18 -39.65 -6.69
N VAL A 525 7.56 -40.84 -6.71
CA VAL A 525 6.27 -41.08 -6.05
C VAL A 525 6.46 -42.18 -5.00
N ALA A 526 6.02 -41.92 -3.77
CA ALA A 526 6.06 -42.90 -2.68
C ALA A 526 4.66 -43.12 -2.10
N ALA A 527 4.27 -44.38 -1.98
CA ALA A 527 3.02 -44.83 -1.38
C ALA A 527 3.21 -46.24 -0.81
N THR A 528 2.37 -46.63 0.16
CA THR A 528 2.45 -47.97 0.74
C THR A 528 2.07 -49.05 -0.27
N ASN A 529 1.13 -48.77 -1.17
CA ASN A 529 0.65 -49.72 -2.16
C ASN A 529 0.45 -49.09 -3.54
N SER A 530 0.44 -49.95 -4.56
CA SER A 530 0.17 -49.62 -5.96
C SER A 530 -0.56 -50.77 -6.64
N ILE A 531 -1.59 -50.48 -7.44
CA ILE A 531 -2.40 -51.49 -8.14
C ILE A 531 -2.67 -51.01 -9.56
N ASN A 532 -2.47 -51.91 -10.54
CA ASN A 532 -2.96 -51.71 -11.91
C ASN A 532 -4.41 -52.16 -11.99
N ASN A 533 -5.19 -51.46 -12.81
CA ASN A 533 -6.56 -51.85 -13.12
C ASN A 533 -7.45 -52.00 -11.87
N TRP A 534 -7.33 -51.09 -10.91
CA TRP A 534 -7.87 -51.28 -9.55
C TRP A 534 -9.39 -51.18 -9.44
N LEU A 535 -10.04 -50.58 -10.44
CA LEU A 535 -11.50 -50.37 -10.53
C LEU A 535 -12.10 -51.00 -11.80
N THR A 536 -13.41 -50.90 -12.00
CA THR A 536 -13.97 -51.16 -13.35
C THR A 536 -13.55 -49.98 -14.22
N LYS A 537 -12.91 -50.23 -15.38
CA LYS A 537 -12.35 -49.18 -16.24
C LYS A 537 -13.37 -48.03 -16.39
N PRO A 538 -13.01 -46.77 -16.06
CA PRO A 538 -13.93 -45.65 -16.24
C PRO A 538 -14.19 -45.45 -17.73
N GLU A 539 -15.38 -44.98 -18.08
CA GLU A 539 -15.76 -44.67 -19.48
C GLU A 539 -16.06 -43.18 -19.58
N TYR A 540 -15.01 -42.37 -19.73
CA TYR A 540 -15.07 -40.90 -19.72
C TYR A 540 -15.59 -40.34 -21.06
N GLY A 541 -15.40 -41.07 -22.15
CA GLY A 541 -15.84 -40.60 -23.45
C GLY A 541 -15.62 -41.64 -24.54
N SER A 542 -15.50 -41.17 -25.78
CA SER A 542 -15.28 -42.03 -26.94
C SER A 542 -14.19 -41.49 -27.87
N THR A 543 -13.45 -40.47 -27.43
CA THR A 543 -12.30 -39.96 -28.19
C THR A 543 -11.05 -40.75 -27.79
N THR A 544 -10.03 -40.74 -28.65
CA THR A 544 -8.75 -41.41 -28.32
C THR A 544 -8.08 -40.79 -27.10
N ASP A 545 -8.26 -39.48 -26.86
CA ASP A 545 -7.77 -38.82 -25.66
C ASP A 545 -8.51 -39.32 -24.41
N ASP A 546 -9.84 -39.51 -24.49
CA ASP A 546 -10.62 -40.12 -23.42
C ASP A 546 -10.17 -41.57 -23.17
N ASP A 547 -10.07 -42.40 -24.22
CA ASP A 547 -9.65 -43.81 -24.11
C ASP A 547 -8.30 -43.94 -23.38
N ASN A 548 -7.35 -43.05 -23.69
CA ASN A 548 -6.03 -42.99 -23.06
C ASN A 548 -6.10 -42.47 -21.62
N LEU A 549 -6.92 -41.46 -21.35
CA LEU A 549 -7.14 -40.94 -19.99
C LEU A 549 -7.78 -42.00 -19.09
N GLU A 550 -8.71 -42.79 -19.61
CA GLU A 550 -9.33 -43.89 -18.87
C GLU A 550 -8.31 -44.94 -18.45
N GLU A 551 -7.33 -45.27 -19.31
CA GLU A 551 -6.24 -46.17 -18.94
C GLU A 551 -5.35 -45.58 -17.83
N ILE A 552 -5.07 -44.28 -17.86
CA ILE A 552 -4.29 -43.59 -16.81
C ILE A 552 -5.05 -43.62 -15.47
N MET A 553 -6.34 -43.29 -15.49
CA MET A 553 -7.17 -43.25 -14.28
C MET A 553 -7.49 -44.65 -13.73
N TRP A 554 -7.15 -45.71 -14.46
CA TRP A 554 -7.34 -47.09 -14.05
C TRP A 554 -6.24 -47.60 -13.11
N ASP A 555 -5.12 -46.88 -13.02
CA ASP A 555 -3.99 -47.17 -12.12
C ASP A 555 -4.06 -46.29 -10.85
N ILE A 556 -3.50 -46.76 -9.73
CA ILE A 556 -3.56 -46.06 -8.44
C ILE A 556 -2.34 -46.27 -7.55
N ARG A 557 -1.99 -45.23 -6.78
CA ARG A 557 -1.15 -45.28 -5.57
C ARG A 557 -2.01 -44.97 -4.33
N PHE A 558 -1.79 -45.68 -3.22
CA PHE A 558 -2.53 -45.39 -1.98
C PHE A 558 -1.77 -45.66 -0.68
N GLY A 559 -2.19 -44.94 0.36
CA GLY A 559 -1.42 -44.74 1.59
C GLY A 559 -1.45 -45.85 2.66
N SER A 560 -2.47 -46.73 2.74
CA SER A 560 -2.67 -47.62 3.92
C SER A 560 -2.65 -46.88 5.26
N ASN A 561 -3.42 -45.80 5.36
CA ASN A 561 -3.41 -44.84 6.49
C ASN A 561 -2.10 -44.05 6.65
N ASN A 562 -1.19 -44.09 5.66
CA ASN A 562 -0.04 -43.20 5.56
C ASN A 562 -0.25 -42.20 4.39
N ALA A 563 0.69 -41.27 4.24
CA ALA A 563 0.66 -40.32 3.14
C ALA A 563 1.03 -40.96 1.79
N VAL A 564 0.51 -40.39 0.69
CA VAL A 564 1.07 -40.55 -0.65
C VAL A 564 1.86 -39.28 -0.99
N THR A 565 3.12 -39.40 -1.39
CA THR A 565 3.96 -38.24 -1.73
C THR A 565 4.39 -38.29 -3.19
N ALA A 566 4.42 -37.13 -3.84
CA ALA A 566 4.97 -36.94 -5.17
C ALA A 566 5.92 -35.74 -5.15
N ASN A 567 7.20 -35.98 -5.43
CA ASN A 567 8.21 -34.93 -5.55
C ASN A 567 8.62 -34.76 -7.01
N MET A 568 8.85 -33.51 -7.41
CA MET A 568 9.18 -33.13 -8.80
C MET A 568 10.33 -32.12 -8.80
N ASP A 569 11.33 -32.28 -9.65
CA ASP A 569 12.38 -31.28 -9.84
C ASP A 569 11.78 -30.00 -10.47
N VAL A 570 12.02 -28.85 -9.85
CA VAL A 570 11.58 -27.54 -10.34
C VAL A 570 12.73 -26.53 -10.31
N VAL A 571 12.53 -25.37 -10.93
CA VAL A 571 13.49 -24.27 -10.87
C VAL A 571 12.95 -23.19 -9.96
N ARG A 572 13.67 -22.91 -8.88
CA ARG A 572 13.34 -21.84 -7.92
C ARG A 572 13.04 -20.53 -8.64
N GLY A 573 11.93 -19.90 -8.26
CA GLY A 573 11.46 -18.62 -8.80
C GLY A 573 10.62 -18.71 -10.08
N ASN A 574 10.55 -19.89 -10.73
CA ASN A 574 9.60 -20.09 -11.82
C ASN A 574 8.19 -20.34 -11.30
N THR A 575 7.19 -19.94 -12.08
CA THR A 575 5.77 -20.23 -11.79
C THR A 575 5.37 -21.54 -12.42
N TYR A 576 4.67 -22.37 -11.67
CA TYR A 576 4.18 -23.68 -12.10
C TYR A 576 2.70 -23.84 -11.79
N LYS A 577 2.02 -24.66 -12.58
CA LYS A 577 0.65 -25.12 -12.33
C LYS A 577 0.65 -26.64 -12.25
N VAL A 578 0.23 -27.18 -11.12
CA VAL A 578 0.11 -28.62 -10.88
C VAL A 578 -1.35 -29.04 -11.00
N GLN A 579 -1.64 -30.19 -11.63
CA GLN A 579 -2.94 -30.85 -11.56
C GLN A 579 -2.79 -32.25 -10.98
N LEU A 580 -3.55 -32.58 -9.96
CA LEU A 580 -3.62 -33.92 -9.35
C LEU A 580 -4.94 -34.58 -9.75
N LEU A 581 -4.86 -35.79 -10.28
CA LEU A 581 -5.99 -36.52 -10.85
C LEU A 581 -6.41 -37.68 -9.94
N PHE A 582 -7.72 -37.77 -9.69
CA PHE A 582 -8.32 -38.75 -8.79
C PHE A 582 -9.53 -39.45 -9.43
N SER A 583 -9.62 -40.76 -9.24
CA SER A 583 -10.80 -41.59 -9.49
C SER A 583 -11.10 -42.40 -8.25
N ASP A 584 -12.38 -42.63 -7.95
CA ASP A 584 -12.81 -43.37 -6.76
C ASP A 584 -13.99 -44.31 -7.08
N THR A 585 -14.07 -45.42 -6.36
CA THR A 585 -15.09 -46.46 -6.49
C THR A 585 -16.27 -46.30 -5.53
N TYR A 586 -16.14 -45.49 -4.47
CA TYR A 586 -17.27 -45.22 -3.57
C TYR A 586 -18.38 -44.46 -4.28
N THR A 587 -19.63 -44.69 -3.89
CA THR A 587 -20.82 -44.04 -4.46
C THR A 587 -21.49 -43.04 -3.53
N GLU A 588 -20.83 -42.71 -2.42
CA GLU A 588 -21.31 -41.75 -1.42
C GLU A 588 -20.15 -40.89 -0.87
N PRO A 589 -20.39 -39.59 -0.58
CA PRO A 589 -19.38 -38.69 0.02
C PRO A 589 -18.97 -39.12 1.43
N GLY A 590 -17.86 -38.56 1.89
CA GLY A 590 -17.39 -38.58 3.27
C GLY A 590 -16.73 -39.90 3.68
N LYS A 591 -16.46 -40.81 2.73
CA LYS A 591 -15.82 -42.09 3.04
C LYS A 591 -14.32 -41.99 3.14
N ARG A 592 -13.70 -41.29 2.19
CA ARG A 592 -12.25 -41.19 2.03
C ARG A 592 -11.79 -39.73 1.80
N PRO A 593 -12.01 -38.84 2.77
CA PRO A 593 -11.40 -37.52 2.71
C PRO A 593 -9.91 -37.61 3.12
N PHE A 594 -9.08 -36.80 2.48
CA PHE A 594 -7.65 -36.67 2.78
C PHE A 594 -7.18 -35.25 2.49
N ASP A 595 -6.12 -34.81 3.16
CA ASP A 595 -5.61 -33.46 2.99
C ASP A 595 -4.61 -33.43 1.85
N ILE A 596 -4.69 -32.39 1.01
CA ILE A 596 -3.71 -32.11 -0.03
C ILE A 596 -2.76 -31.06 0.52
N ASN A 597 -1.47 -31.39 0.59
CA ASN A 597 -0.41 -30.46 0.97
C ASN A 597 0.51 -30.23 -0.23
N ILE A 598 0.82 -28.97 -0.50
CA ILE A 598 1.78 -28.55 -1.53
C ILE A 598 2.81 -27.67 -0.83
N GLU A 599 4.10 -27.98 -1.01
CA GLU A 599 5.22 -27.31 -0.35
C GLU A 599 5.12 -27.27 1.18
N GLY A 600 4.55 -28.33 1.77
CA GLY A 600 4.35 -28.45 3.22
C GLY A 600 3.20 -27.60 3.77
N ALA A 601 2.49 -26.82 2.95
CA ALA A 601 1.30 -26.08 3.32
C ALA A 601 0.02 -26.85 2.96
N LEU A 602 -1.00 -26.75 3.82
CA LEU A 602 -2.32 -27.32 3.57
C LEU A 602 -2.98 -26.57 2.40
N ALA A 603 -3.04 -27.22 1.25
CA ALA A 603 -3.60 -26.68 0.02
C ALA A 603 -5.11 -26.97 -0.07
N HIS A 604 -5.55 -28.12 0.44
CA HIS A 604 -6.96 -28.46 0.57
C HIS A 604 -7.20 -29.37 1.78
N ASP A 605 -8.08 -28.94 2.70
CA ASP A 605 -8.49 -29.70 3.89
C ASP A 605 -9.59 -30.71 3.53
N GLU A 606 -9.46 -31.97 4.00
CA GLU A 606 -10.48 -33.02 3.82
C GLU A 606 -11.00 -33.17 2.37
N PHE A 607 -10.10 -33.14 1.37
CA PHE A 607 -10.44 -33.36 -0.02
C PHE A 607 -11.07 -34.75 -0.23
N ASP A 608 -12.27 -34.79 -0.80
CA ASP A 608 -12.99 -36.01 -1.14
C ASP A 608 -13.27 -36.07 -2.65
N PRO A 609 -12.63 -36.99 -3.40
CA PRO A 609 -12.86 -37.15 -4.84
C PRO A 609 -14.33 -37.40 -5.21
N VAL A 610 -15.08 -38.10 -4.35
CA VAL A 610 -16.51 -38.39 -4.59
C VAL A 610 -17.34 -37.10 -4.47
N TYR A 611 -16.92 -36.18 -3.59
CA TYR A 611 -17.54 -34.85 -3.46
C TYR A 611 -17.43 -34.04 -4.73
N TYR A 612 -16.22 -33.95 -5.27
CA TYR A 612 -15.97 -33.06 -6.39
C TYR A 612 -16.43 -33.59 -7.75
N ARG A 613 -16.57 -34.91 -7.94
CA ARG A 613 -17.12 -35.45 -9.21
C ARG A 613 -18.61 -35.17 -9.43
N GLY A 614 -19.35 -34.74 -8.41
CA GLY A 614 -20.72 -34.23 -8.47
C GLY A 614 -21.83 -35.29 -8.52
N THR A 615 -21.80 -36.23 -9.46
CA THR A 615 -22.78 -37.33 -9.55
C THR A 615 -22.27 -38.56 -8.81
N TRP A 616 -22.69 -38.68 -7.55
CA TRP A 616 -22.20 -39.66 -6.58
C TRP A 616 -22.29 -41.11 -7.03
N ASP A 617 -23.24 -41.47 -7.89
CA ASP A 617 -23.47 -42.84 -8.39
C ASP A 617 -22.76 -43.13 -9.72
N ASN A 618 -22.15 -42.12 -10.36
CA ASN A 618 -21.51 -42.27 -11.67
C ASN A 618 -19.99 -42.42 -11.53
N ILE A 619 -19.52 -43.66 -11.69
CA ILE A 619 -18.08 -44.01 -11.66
C ILE A 619 -17.33 -43.56 -12.92
N ASN A 620 -18.03 -43.06 -13.95
CA ASN A 620 -17.45 -42.55 -15.19
C ASN A 620 -17.14 -41.04 -15.11
N ARG A 621 -16.79 -40.55 -13.92
CA ARG A 621 -16.31 -39.18 -13.70
C ARG A 621 -15.20 -39.17 -12.67
N GLY A 622 -14.18 -38.35 -12.92
CA GLY A 622 -13.06 -38.15 -12.01
C GLY A 622 -13.15 -36.83 -11.26
N ALA A 623 -12.20 -36.61 -10.36
CA ALA A 623 -11.95 -35.33 -9.71
C ALA A 623 -10.52 -34.88 -9.99
N VAL A 624 -10.32 -33.58 -10.15
CA VAL A 624 -9.02 -32.94 -10.33
C VAL A 624 -8.85 -31.84 -9.31
N TYR A 625 -7.66 -31.77 -8.70
CA TYR A 625 -7.22 -30.63 -7.92
C TYR A 625 -6.12 -29.88 -8.70
N THR A 626 -6.29 -28.59 -8.95
CA THR A 626 -5.35 -27.77 -9.75
C THR A 626 -4.83 -26.63 -8.92
N ALA A 627 -3.52 -26.42 -8.81
CA ALA A 627 -2.96 -25.29 -8.05
C ALA A 627 -1.82 -24.61 -8.80
N THR A 628 -1.71 -23.28 -8.66
CA THR A 628 -0.59 -22.49 -9.24
C THR A 628 0.29 -21.94 -8.12
N PHE A 629 1.61 -22.02 -8.28
CA PHE A 629 2.56 -21.57 -7.28
C PHE A 629 3.87 -21.10 -7.92
N VAL A 630 4.66 -20.32 -7.17
CA VAL A 630 6.04 -20.00 -7.52
C VAL A 630 6.94 -20.93 -6.71
N ALA A 631 7.83 -21.66 -7.38
CA ALA A 631 8.72 -22.60 -6.71
C ALA A 631 9.64 -21.87 -5.72
N GLY A 632 9.53 -22.18 -4.42
CA GLY A 632 10.32 -21.57 -3.35
C GLY A 632 11.76 -22.08 -3.30
N ASP A 633 11.98 -23.30 -3.79
CA ASP A 633 13.27 -23.94 -3.99
C ASP A 633 13.28 -24.75 -5.31
N ASN A 634 14.14 -25.76 -5.43
CA ASN A 634 14.29 -26.57 -6.65
C ASN A 634 13.59 -27.95 -6.58
N GLU A 635 12.74 -28.20 -5.58
CA GLU A 635 11.98 -29.45 -5.46
C GLU A 635 10.52 -29.14 -5.07
N LEU A 636 9.56 -29.45 -5.94
CA LEU A 636 8.15 -29.39 -5.58
C LEU A 636 7.80 -30.60 -4.71
N ASN A 637 7.30 -30.36 -3.50
CA ASN A 637 6.79 -31.41 -2.63
C ASN A 637 5.25 -31.44 -2.58
N VAL A 638 4.64 -32.54 -3.05
CA VAL A 638 3.20 -32.81 -2.87
C VAL A 638 3.01 -33.96 -1.89
N SER A 639 2.15 -33.79 -0.87
CA SER A 639 1.81 -34.82 0.10
C SER A 639 0.31 -34.91 0.35
N LEU A 640 -0.25 -36.10 0.14
CA LEU A 640 -1.65 -36.41 0.40
C LEU A 640 -1.74 -37.17 1.73
N THR A 641 -2.23 -36.53 2.79
CA THR A 641 -2.25 -37.11 4.15
C THR A 641 -3.64 -37.58 4.55
N PRO A 642 -3.78 -38.68 5.33
CA PRO A 642 -5.09 -39.14 5.77
C PRO A 642 -5.88 -38.06 6.50
N GLY A 643 -7.14 -37.84 6.08
CA GLY A 643 -8.00 -36.84 6.69
C GLY A 643 -8.36 -37.19 8.13
N SER A 644 -8.81 -36.20 8.88
CA SER A 644 -9.36 -36.35 10.23
C SER A 644 -10.78 -36.96 10.22
N THR A 645 -11.55 -36.78 9.14
CA THR A 645 -12.91 -37.31 8.98
C THR A 645 -13.00 -38.56 8.08
N GLY A 646 -14.18 -39.19 7.98
CA GLY A 646 -14.39 -40.40 7.17
C GLY A 646 -13.88 -41.72 7.76
N THR A 647 -14.35 -42.84 7.18
CA THR A 647 -14.11 -44.20 7.67
C THR A 647 -12.93 -44.91 6.99
N ASP A 648 -12.57 -44.49 5.77
CA ASP A 648 -11.45 -45.01 4.99
C ASP A 648 -10.34 -43.93 4.98
N LYS A 649 -9.18 -44.25 5.56
CA LYS A 649 -8.08 -43.29 5.78
C LYS A 649 -6.98 -43.40 4.70
N ASN A 650 -7.29 -44.01 3.57
CA ASN A 650 -6.35 -44.13 2.45
C ASN A 650 -6.38 -42.87 1.58
N ALA A 651 -5.33 -42.06 1.60
CA ALA A 651 -5.11 -41.09 0.53
C ALA A 651 -4.80 -41.83 -0.79
N ILE A 652 -5.29 -41.30 -1.92
CA ILE A 652 -5.18 -41.92 -3.25
C ILE A 652 -4.65 -40.94 -4.29
N LEU A 653 -3.99 -41.44 -5.33
CA LEU A 653 -3.54 -40.67 -6.49
C LEU A 653 -3.59 -41.56 -7.74
N ASN A 654 -4.07 -41.04 -8.87
CA ASN A 654 -4.13 -41.76 -10.16
C ASN A 654 -3.19 -41.18 -11.23
N GLY A 655 -2.92 -39.87 -11.18
CA GLY A 655 -2.02 -39.22 -12.12
C GLY A 655 -1.83 -37.75 -11.77
N PHE A 656 -0.87 -37.09 -12.42
CA PHE A 656 -0.70 -35.64 -12.28
C PHE A 656 0.00 -35.02 -13.47
N THR A 657 -0.16 -33.71 -13.63
CA THR A 657 0.60 -32.87 -14.58
C THR A 657 1.26 -31.71 -13.85
N LEU A 658 2.38 -31.24 -14.39
CA LEU A 658 3.06 -30.01 -13.98
C LEU A 658 3.39 -29.20 -15.23
N GLU A 659 2.81 -28.02 -15.34
CA GLU A 659 3.07 -27.07 -16.41
C GLU A 659 3.96 -25.94 -15.88
N GLN A 660 5.00 -25.56 -16.63
CA GLN A 660 5.70 -24.32 -16.39
C GLN A 660 4.87 -23.18 -16.99
N VAL A 661 4.33 -22.33 -16.13
CA VAL A 661 3.58 -21.16 -16.58
C VAL A 661 4.61 -20.12 -17.02
N ALA A 662 4.66 -19.83 -18.32
CA ALA A 662 5.46 -18.72 -18.82
C ALA A 662 5.09 -17.48 -18.01
N ALA A 663 6.09 -16.82 -17.42
CA ALA A 663 5.87 -15.58 -16.69
C ALA A 663 4.99 -14.69 -17.56
N LYS A 664 3.81 -14.30 -17.05
CA LYS A 664 3.08 -13.18 -17.66
C LYS A 664 4.13 -12.07 -17.78
N PRO A 665 4.33 -11.47 -18.96
CA PRO A 665 5.24 -10.35 -19.07
C PRO A 665 4.86 -9.36 -17.98
N VAL A 666 5.73 -9.19 -16.98
CA VAL A 666 5.65 -8.03 -16.11
C VAL A 666 5.84 -6.90 -17.09
N LYS A 667 4.75 -6.23 -17.41
CA LYS A 667 4.82 -5.03 -18.24
C LYS A 667 5.79 -4.10 -17.52
N PRO A 668 6.87 -3.65 -18.18
CA PRO A 668 7.72 -2.62 -17.60
C PRO A 668 6.83 -1.46 -17.13
N PRO A 669 7.21 -0.76 -16.05
CA PRO A 669 6.44 0.36 -15.53
C PRO A 669 5.96 1.25 -16.69
N ILE A 670 4.65 1.53 -16.73
CA ILE A 670 4.04 2.33 -17.79
C ILE A 670 4.61 3.76 -17.69
N THR A 671 5.70 3.99 -18.40
CA THR A 671 6.06 5.29 -18.97
C THR A 671 5.41 5.35 -20.34
N THR A 672 4.30 6.07 -20.52
CA THR A 672 3.74 6.34 -21.86
C THR A 672 3.32 7.80 -22.00
N GLU A 673 4.27 8.72 -21.82
CA GLU A 673 4.26 10.00 -22.52
C GLU A 673 5.02 9.77 -23.85
N HIS A 674 4.45 10.14 -25.01
CA HIS A 674 5.08 9.91 -26.33
C HIS A 674 5.75 11.17 -26.86
N ILE A 675 5.16 12.35 -26.64
CA ILE A 675 5.80 13.65 -26.89
C ILE A 675 5.40 14.62 -25.77
N ARG A 676 6.40 15.18 -25.08
CA ARG A 676 6.22 16.31 -24.14
C ARG A 676 7.17 17.45 -24.50
N LEU A 677 6.63 18.67 -24.60
CA LEU A 677 7.38 19.85 -25.00
C LEU A 677 7.25 20.94 -23.95
N HIS A 678 8.32 21.17 -23.19
CA HIS A 678 8.49 22.37 -22.37
C HIS A 678 8.93 23.51 -23.29
N LEU A 679 8.02 24.42 -23.63
CA LEU A 679 8.27 25.47 -24.63
C LEU A 679 9.03 26.69 -24.07
N GLY A 680 9.78 26.51 -22.97
CA GLY A 680 10.60 27.51 -22.26
C GLY A 680 12.08 27.54 -22.66
N GLU A 681 12.36 27.33 -23.95
CA GLU A 681 13.73 27.24 -24.49
C GLU A 681 14.45 28.60 -24.56
N GLN A 682 15.78 28.59 -24.67
CA GLN A 682 16.56 29.84 -24.77
C GLN A 682 16.18 30.69 -26.00
N ALA A 683 16.21 32.01 -25.83
CA ALA A 683 15.99 32.98 -26.91
C ALA A 683 16.84 32.68 -28.16
N GLY A 684 16.17 32.46 -29.30
CA GLY A 684 16.81 32.13 -30.58
C GLY A 684 16.85 30.64 -30.93
N ALA A 685 16.28 29.76 -30.09
CA ALA A 685 16.13 28.35 -30.40
C ALA A 685 15.32 28.11 -31.69
N THR A 686 15.85 27.26 -32.58
CA THR A 686 15.14 26.81 -33.81
C THR A 686 14.54 25.41 -33.65
N ARG A 687 14.77 24.78 -32.49
CA ARG A 687 14.31 23.43 -32.11
C ARG A 687 13.75 23.47 -30.69
N ALA A 688 12.71 22.69 -30.44
CA ALA A 688 12.25 22.36 -29.08
C ALA A 688 12.75 20.95 -28.74
N VAL A 689 13.45 20.79 -27.61
CA VAL A 689 14.11 19.54 -27.21
C VAL A 689 13.51 19.01 -25.92
N ASP A 690 13.16 17.73 -25.89
CA ASP A 690 12.83 17.01 -24.67
C ASP A 690 14.13 16.53 -24.00
N ALA A 691 14.53 17.17 -22.90
CA ALA A 691 15.80 16.90 -22.23
C ALA A 691 15.69 15.99 -20.99
N ALA A 692 14.48 15.51 -20.63
CA ALA A 692 14.27 14.87 -19.31
C ALA A 692 14.07 13.34 -19.35
N PHE A 693 13.94 12.69 -20.51
CA PHE A 693 13.64 11.26 -20.59
C PHE A 693 14.62 10.46 -21.48
N ALA A 694 15.02 9.29 -21.00
CA ALA A 694 16.10 8.47 -21.55
C ALA A 694 15.69 7.55 -22.73
N ASP A 695 14.65 7.89 -23.50
CA ASP A 695 14.09 7.02 -24.56
C ASP A 695 14.32 7.50 -26.02
N GLY A 696 14.86 8.70 -26.23
CA GLY A 696 15.64 9.03 -27.44
C GLY A 696 14.92 9.36 -28.75
N VAL A 697 13.63 9.68 -28.81
CA VAL A 697 12.92 10.11 -30.05
C VAL A 697 11.72 11.02 -29.66
N GLN A 698 11.65 12.35 -29.79
CA GLN A 698 11.52 13.20 -31.01
C GLN A 698 11.64 14.71 -30.64
N SER A 699 12.43 15.49 -31.38
CA SER A 699 12.50 16.97 -31.26
C SER A 699 11.69 17.67 -32.36
N GLY A 700 11.07 18.82 -32.06
CA GLY A 700 10.36 19.63 -33.06
C GLY A 700 11.22 20.71 -33.71
N ASN A 701 10.94 21.09 -34.96
CA ASN A 701 11.57 22.25 -35.64
C ASN A 701 10.58 23.40 -35.81
N TRP A 702 10.98 24.62 -35.44
CA TRP A 702 10.19 25.83 -35.67
C TRP A 702 10.37 26.35 -37.10
N SER A 703 9.26 26.80 -37.70
CA SER A 703 9.27 27.72 -38.83
C SER A 703 9.02 29.13 -38.31
N GLY A 704 9.89 30.08 -38.69
CA GLY A 704 9.93 31.42 -38.08
C GLY A 704 10.69 31.47 -36.75
N THR A 705 10.69 32.64 -36.11
CA THR A 705 11.38 32.88 -34.83
C THR A 705 10.34 33.23 -33.76
N PRO A 706 10.04 32.33 -32.82
CA PRO A 706 9.21 32.62 -31.66
C PRO A 706 9.90 33.59 -30.69
N VAL A 707 9.12 34.22 -29.81
CA VAL A 707 9.64 34.97 -28.67
C VAL A 707 9.58 34.07 -27.44
N TYR A 708 10.70 33.89 -26.77
CA TYR A 708 10.84 33.08 -25.55
C TYR A 708 10.94 33.98 -24.32
N ASP A 709 11.10 33.39 -23.13
CA ASP A 709 11.27 34.10 -21.84
C ASP A 709 10.08 34.99 -21.43
N VAL A 710 8.87 34.69 -21.91
CA VAL A 710 7.64 35.34 -21.41
C VAL A 710 7.10 34.60 -20.18
N PRO A 711 6.43 35.28 -19.24
CA PRO A 711 5.87 34.62 -18.05
C PRO A 711 4.95 33.45 -18.41
N GLY A 712 5.20 32.30 -17.80
CA GLY A 712 4.42 31.07 -17.98
C GLY A 712 3.04 31.09 -17.31
N ILE A 713 2.49 29.91 -17.09
CA ILE A 713 1.18 29.69 -16.46
C ILE A 713 1.04 30.32 -15.05
N PRO A 714 -0.18 30.64 -14.57
CA PRO A 714 -0.43 31.50 -13.40
C PRO A 714 0.26 31.09 -12.09
N ALA A 715 0.45 29.80 -11.82
CA ALA A 715 1.12 29.35 -10.59
C ALA A 715 2.65 29.51 -10.63
N ASN A 716 3.22 29.71 -11.81
CA ASN A 716 4.68 29.77 -12.05
C ASN A 716 5.13 31.12 -12.60
N GLU A 717 4.30 32.17 -12.52
CA GLU A 717 4.64 33.50 -13.04
C GLU A 717 5.98 33.98 -12.42
N GLY A 718 7.04 34.00 -13.24
CA GLY A 718 8.40 34.40 -12.84
C GLY A 718 9.37 33.26 -12.48
N ILE A 719 8.94 31.99 -12.49
CA ILE A 719 9.76 30.79 -12.23
C ILE A 719 9.91 29.91 -13.47
N ASP A 720 8.89 29.89 -14.34
CA ASP A 720 8.85 29.15 -15.61
C ASP A 720 8.59 30.11 -16.78
N THR A 721 9.03 29.73 -17.99
CA THR A 721 8.94 30.56 -19.19
C THR A 721 8.14 29.87 -20.28
N ALA A 722 7.29 30.62 -20.96
CA ALA A 722 6.47 30.15 -22.07
C ALA A 722 6.96 30.71 -23.42
N VAL A 723 6.34 30.26 -24.52
CA VAL A 723 6.59 30.79 -25.86
C VAL A 723 5.47 31.72 -26.30
N GLN A 724 5.82 32.88 -26.83
CA GLN A 724 4.91 33.83 -27.47
C GLN A 724 5.00 33.75 -29.00
N LEU A 725 3.83 33.64 -29.63
CA LEU A 725 3.64 33.41 -31.06
C LEU A 725 2.74 34.51 -31.65
N ASN A 726 2.97 34.85 -32.92
CA ASN A 726 2.24 35.92 -33.63
C ASN A 726 1.31 35.41 -34.74
N GLY A 727 1.10 34.09 -34.80
CA GLY A 727 0.27 33.43 -35.81
C GLY A 727 0.98 33.07 -37.12
N THR A 728 2.28 33.36 -37.25
CA THR A 728 3.08 32.95 -38.43
C THR A 728 4.04 31.80 -38.15
N GLN A 729 4.32 31.51 -36.88
CA GLN A 729 5.22 30.44 -36.48
C GLN A 729 4.48 29.09 -36.38
N GLN A 730 5.21 28.01 -36.66
CA GLN A 730 4.72 26.64 -36.50
C GLN A 730 5.85 25.74 -36.04
N LEU A 731 5.59 24.89 -35.05
CA LEU A 731 6.48 23.81 -34.63
C LEU A 731 6.02 22.50 -35.29
N THR A 732 6.96 21.77 -35.91
CA THR A 732 6.66 20.48 -36.56
C THR A 732 7.44 19.36 -35.87
N VAL A 733 6.72 18.33 -35.42
CA VAL A 733 7.27 17.13 -34.79
C VAL A 733 6.97 15.92 -35.68
N MET A 734 8.00 15.21 -36.13
CA MET A 734 7.84 14.09 -37.07
C MET A 734 7.45 12.83 -36.31
N ASP A 735 6.26 12.29 -36.59
CA ASP A 735 5.71 11.15 -35.87
C ASP A 735 4.94 10.24 -36.83
N ALA A 736 5.58 9.16 -37.29
CA ALA A 736 5.02 8.24 -38.27
C ALA A 736 4.04 7.21 -37.68
N ALA A 737 3.80 7.23 -36.36
CA ALA A 737 2.93 6.26 -35.69
C ALA A 737 1.46 6.70 -35.74
N ASP A 738 0.59 5.87 -36.31
CA ASP A 738 -0.84 6.15 -36.33
C ASP A 738 -1.53 5.78 -35.01
N PRO A 739 -2.14 6.75 -34.30
CA PRO A 739 -2.76 6.50 -33.01
C PRO A 739 -4.08 5.74 -33.16
N THR A 740 -4.24 4.67 -32.39
CA THR A 740 -5.55 4.04 -32.13
C THR A 740 -6.34 4.77 -31.05
N ALA A 741 -5.67 5.62 -30.27
CA ALA A 741 -6.22 6.60 -29.35
C ALA A 741 -5.23 7.76 -29.20
N TYR A 742 -5.71 8.94 -28.81
CA TYR A 742 -4.82 10.06 -28.50
C TYR A 742 -5.37 10.97 -27.41
N THR A 743 -4.45 11.71 -26.79
CA THR A 743 -4.72 12.87 -25.94
C THR A 743 -3.82 14.03 -26.35
N LEU A 744 -4.41 15.18 -26.61
CA LEU A 744 -3.70 16.44 -26.90
C LEU A 744 -3.96 17.40 -25.75
N GLU A 745 -2.92 17.99 -25.17
CA GLU A 745 -3.07 19.01 -24.12
C GLU A 745 -2.17 20.23 -24.37
N ALA A 746 -2.66 21.41 -23.99
CA ALA A 746 -1.87 22.63 -23.94
C ALA A 746 -2.43 23.63 -22.94
N TRP A 747 -1.54 24.44 -22.35
CA TRP A 747 -1.91 25.72 -21.78
C TRP A 747 -1.78 26.80 -22.85
N ILE A 748 -2.83 27.60 -23.01
CA ILE A 748 -2.85 28.68 -24.00
C ILE A 748 -3.33 29.99 -23.38
N LYS A 749 -2.78 31.10 -23.87
CA LYS A 749 -3.19 32.47 -23.56
C LYS A 749 -3.30 33.24 -24.88
N PRO A 750 -4.45 33.14 -25.58
CA PRO A 750 -4.61 33.76 -26.89
C PRO A 750 -4.56 35.28 -26.78
N SER A 751 -3.78 35.96 -27.61
CA SER A 751 -3.71 37.43 -27.61
C SER A 751 -4.92 38.06 -28.35
N VAL A 752 -5.57 37.28 -29.21
CA VAL A 752 -6.76 37.66 -29.98
C VAL A 752 -7.71 36.47 -30.05
N LEU A 753 -9.01 36.72 -30.07
CA LEU A 753 -10.01 35.68 -30.36
C LEU A 753 -10.27 35.66 -31.87
N ALA A 754 -9.73 34.65 -32.53
CA ALA A 754 -9.87 34.41 -33.97
C ALA A 754 -9.91 32.90 -34.22
N ASN A 755 -10.27 32.49 -35.44
CA ASN A 755 -10.15 31.09 -35.85
C ASN A 755 -8.65 30.74 -35.97
N MET A 756 -8.10 30.08 -34.95
CA MET A 756 -6.69 29.73 -34.85
C MET A 756 -6.52 28.27 -34.47
N ASN A 757 -5.57 27.57 -35.10
CA ASN A 757 -5.26 26.18 -34.80
C ASN A 757 -4.19 26.10 -33.69
N ILE A 758 -4.34 25.15 -32.77
CA ILE A 758 -3.47 24.96 -31.60
C ILE A 758 -2.57 23.74 -31.82
N LEU A 759 -3.17 22.57 -32.10
CA LEU A 759 -2.47 21.33 -32.46
C LEU A 759 -3.24 20.59 -33.53
N ASP A 760 -2.54 19.98 -34.50
CA ASP A 760 -3.11 19.06 -35.48
C ASP A 760 -2.16 17.94 -35.88
N ARG A 761 -2.72 16.81 -36.32
CA ARG A 761 -2.00 15.78 -37.08
C ARG A 761 -2.20 16.04 -38.57
N THR A 762 -1.10 16.00 -39.33
CA THR A 762 -1.09 16.17 -40.80
C THR A 762 -0.18 15.15 -41.45
N SER A 763 -0.19 15.12 -42.79
CA SER A 763 0.78 14.38 -43.58
C SER A 763 1.67 15.29 -44.44
N SER A 764 2.68 14.72 -45.10
CA SER A 764 3.42 15.37 -46.19
C SER A 764 2.54 15.72 -47.41
N THR A 765 1.32 15.18 -47.48
CA THR A 765 0.37 15.46 -48.57
C THR A 765 -0.41 16.74 -48.26
N PRO A 766 -0.44 17.73 -49.17
CA PRO A 766 -1.12 19.00 -48.91
C PRO A 766 -2.64 18.83 -48.68
N GLY A 767 -3.15 19.34 -47.56
CA GLY A 767 -4.57 19.59 -47.34
C GLY A 767 -5.34 18.60 -46.45
N HIS A 768 -4.69 17.58 -45.87
CA HIS A 768 -5.35 16.62 -44.98
C HIS A 768 -4.91 16.82 -43.53
N VAL A 769 -5.86 17.19 -42.66
CA VAL A 769 -5.65 17.40 -41.21
C VAL A 769 -6.70 16.64 -40.41
N SER A 770 -6.30 16.09 -39.26
CA SER A 770 -7.18 15.43 -38.28
C SER A 770 -6.57 15.54 -36.87
N HIS A 771 -7.30 15.08 -35.86
CA HIS A 771 -6.86 15.05 -34.46
C HIS A 771 -6.42 16.45 -34.04
N GLU A 772 -7.37 17.37 -34.16
CA GLU A 772 -7.13 18.80 -34.11
C GLU A 772 -7.76 19.39 -32.84
N LEU A 773 -6.99 20.25 -32.17
CA LEU A 773 -7.45 21.12 -31.10
C LEU A 773 -7.29 22.57 -31.60
N ARG A 774 -8.39 23.33 -31.64
CA ARG A 774 -8.42 24.67 -32.27
C ARG A 774 -9.30 25.67 -31.52
N LEU A 775 -9.02 26.95 -31.66
CA LEU A 775 -9.77 28.07 -31.09
C LEU A 775 -10.60 28.77 -32.17
N ARG A 776 -11.82 29.16 -31.83
CA ARG A 776 -12.73 29.94 -32.70
C ARG A 776 -12.71 31.43 -32.38
N ALA A 777 -13.20 32.22 -33.33
CA ALA A 777 -13.40 33.67 -33.16
C ALA A 777 -14.40 34.05 -32.06
N ASP A 778 -15.28 33.14 -31.62
CA ASP A 778 -16.19 33.33 -30.48
C ASP A 778 -15.58 32.85 -29.14
N GLY A 779 -14.30 32.48 -29.13
CA GLY A 779 -13.57 32.05 -27.95
C GLY A 779 -13.72 30.57 -27.60
N LYS A 780 -14.58 29.82 -28.30
CA LYS A 780 -14.78 28.40 -28.02
C LYS A 780 -13.63 27.55 -28.55
N ILE A 781 -13.31 26.50 -27.81
CA ILE A 781 -12.34 25.47 -28.19
C ILE A 781 -13.09 24.38 -28.96
N GLU A 782 -12.53 23.92 -30.06
CA GLU A 782 -13.03 22.79 -30.82
C GLU A 782 -12.03 21.65 -30.80
N HIS A 783 -12.55 20.45 -30.60
CA HIS A 783 -11.87 19.21 -30.92
C HIS A 783 -12.45 18.71 -32.24
N TYR A 784 -11.61 18.43 -33.23
CA TYR A 784 -11.97 17.86 -34.52
C TYR A 784 -11.22 16.56 -34.78
N THR A 785 -11.91 15.53 -35.26
CA THR A 785 -11.28 14.26 -35.67
C THR A 785 -11.99 13.67 -36.88
N TYR A 786 -11.25 12.91 -37.70
CA TYR A 786 -11.78 12.22 -38.86
C TYR A 786 -11.72 10.71 -38.64
N ASP A 787 -12.87 10.04 -38.79
CA ASP A 787 -13.01 8.58 -38.59
C ASP A 787 -13.53 7.84 -39.84
N GLY A 788 -13.37 8.47 -41.02
CA GLY A 788 -14.16 8.19 -42.24
C GLY A 788 -15.20 9.28 -42.52
N SER A 789 -15.50 10.12 -41.52
CA SER A 789 -16.24 11.38 -41.65
C SER A 789 -15.75 12.39 -40.61
N GLY A 790 -15.88 13.69 -40.87
CA GLY A 790 -15.46 14.72 -39.92
C GLY A 790 -16.39 14.79 -38.71
N LYS A 791 -15.82 14.69 -37.50
CA LYS A 791 -16.50 14.89 -36.21
C LYS A 791 -15.94 16.14 -35.54
N THR A 792 -16.82 16.92 -34.92
CA THR A 792 -16.44 18.14 -34.20
C THR A 792 -17.29 18.29 -32.97
N ILE A 793 -16.64 18.55 -31.84
CA ILE A 793 -17.27 18.98 -30.60
C ILE A 793 -16.65 20.31 -30.17
N ALA A 794 -17.47 21.18 -29.59
CA ALA A 794 -17.05 22.51 -29.17
C ALA A 794 -17.30 22.70 -27.67
N SER A 795 -16.44 23.46 -27.02
CA SER A 795 -16.55 23.80 -25.61
C SER A 795 -17.81 24.62 -25.34
N THR A 796 -18.26 24.55 -24.09
CA THR A 796 -19.29 25.44 -23.55
C THR A 796 -18.68 26.73 -23.04
N THR A 797 -17.50 26.65 -22.41
CA THR A 797 -16.71 27.78 -21.93
C THR A 797 -15.94 28.41 -23.08
N ALA A 798 -16.00 29.74 -23.17
CA ALA A 798 -15.23 30.53 -24.12
C ALA A 798 -13.96 31.07 -23.46
N ALA A 799 -12.81 30.76 -24.05
CA ALA A 799 -11.54 31.39 -23.73
C ALA A 799 -11.62 32.91 -23.92
N GLN A 800 -10.88 33.64 -23.11
CA GLN A 800 -10.78 35.10 -23.17
C GLN A 800 -9.42 35.50 -23.70
N ALA A 801 -9.36 36.63 -24.41
CA ALA A 801 -8.08 37.20 -24.82
C ALA A 801 -7.24 37.55 -23.58
N ASP A 802 -5.93 37.29 -23.66
CA ASP A 802 -4.93 37.53 -22.63
C ASP A 802 -5.21 36.83 -21.28
N GLN A 803 -5.97 35.74 -21.27
CA GLN A 803 -6.17 34.87 -20.10
C GLN A 803 -5.70 33.45 -20.38
N TRP A 804 -5.02 32.85 -19.39
CA TRP A 804 -4.62 31.44 -19.46
C TRP A 804 -5.84 30.52 -19.39
N VAL A 805 -5.87 29.53 -20.27
CA VAL A 805 -6.84 28.44 -20.29
C VAL A 805 -6.12 27.14 -20.60
N HIS A 806 -6.47 26.08 -19.87
CA HIS A 806 -6.02 24.73 -20.16
C HIS A 806 -7.03 24.04 -21.06
N VAL A 807 -6.54 23.35 -22.09
CA VAL A 807 -7.37 22.69 -23.09
C VAL A 807 -6.86 21.28 -23.35
N ALA A 808 -7.77 20.32 -23.41
CA ALA A 808 -7.43 18.94 -23.74
C ALA A 808 -8.47 18.24 -24.62
N ALA A 809 -8.01 17.43 -25.57
CA ALA A 809 -8.82 16.64 -26.49
C ALA A 809 -8.44 15.16 -26.43
N VAL A 810 -9.43 14.27 -26.27
CA VAL A 810 -9.23 12.82 -26.13
C VAL A 810 -10.08 12.08 -27.15
N ALA A 811 -9.51 11.09 -27.85
CA ALA A 811 -10.28 10.21 -28.73
C ALA A 811 -9.75 8.77 -28.75
N THR A 812 -10.62 7.81 -29.06
CA THR A 812 -10.26 6.37 -29.20
C THR A 812 -11.06 5.71 -30.32
N ASN A 813 -10.43 4.82 -31.08
CA ASN A 813 -11.10 3.95 -32.04
C ASN A 813 -12.27 3.19 -31.41
N GLY A 814 -13.46 3.25 -32.01
CA GLY A 814 -14.64 2.58 -31.45
C GLY A 814 -15.19 3.20 -30.15
N GLY A 815 -14.55 4.26 -29.65
CA GLY A 815 -14.83 4.86 -28.34
C GLY A 815 -15.44 6.26 -28.43
N ARG A 816 -15.15 7.09 -27.41
CA ARG A 816 -15.62 8.48 -27.33
C ARG A 816 -14.58 9.46 -27.87
N MET A 817 -15.08 10.60 -28.34
CA MET A 817 -14.35 11.85 -28.54
C MET A 817 -14.71 12.78 -27.37
N GLN A 818 -13.76 13.41 -26.70
CA GLN A 818 -14.02 14.24 -25.52
C GLN A 818 -13.18 15.50 -25.54
N LEU A 819 -13.77 16.61 -25.09
CA LEU A 819 -13.13 17.91 -24.99
C LEU A 819 -13.23 18.43 -23.55
N TYR A 820 -12.08 18.81 -23.01
CA TYR A 820 -11.93 19.35 -21.67
C TYR A 820 -11.41 20.79 -21.71
N VAL A 821 -11.92 21.64 -20.84
CA VAL A 821 -11.43 23.00 -20.61
C VAL A 821 -11.23 23.18 -19.12
N ASN A 822 -10.05 23.66 -18.72
CA ASN A 822 -9.68 23.83 -17.32
C ASN A 822 -9.90 22.55 -16.49
N GLY A 823 -9.52 21.42 -17.07
CA GLY A 823 -9.68 20.11 -16.46
C GLY A 823 -11.11 19.58 -16.36
N GLN A 824 -12.13 20.28 -16.86
CA GLN A 824 -13.53 19.83 -16.81
C GLN A 824 -13.98 19.29 -18.16
N LEU A 825 -14.68 18.15 -18.18
CA LEU A 825 -15.31 17.64 -19.40
C LEU A 825 -16.43 18.59 -19.80
N GLU A 826 -16.36 19.14 -21.00
CA GLU A 826 -17.36 20.10 -21.48
C GLU A 826 -18.23 19.57 -22.61
N ASN A 827 -17.68 18.67 -23.43
CA ASN A 827 -18.42 18.08 -24.53
C ASN A 827 -17.84 16.72 -24.91
N GLU A 828 -18.68 15.85 -25.46
CA GLU A 828 -18.27 14.54 -25.97
C GLU A 828 -19.12 14.08 -27.15
N TRP A 829 -18.55 13.19 -27.95
CA TRP A 829 -19.23 12.48 -29.02
C TRP A 829 -19.03 10.96 -28.84
N GLY A 830 -20.12 10.20 -28.82
CA GLY A 830 -20.08 8.74 -28.70
C GLY A 830 -19.95 8.03 -30.06
N ASN A 831 -19.36 6.82 -30.05
CA ASN A 831 -19.22 5.91 -31.19
C ASN A 831 -18.38 6.47 -32.36
N LEU A 832 -17.09 6.72 -32.12
CA LEU A 832 -16.13 6.98 -33.20
C LEU A 832 -15.85 5.71 -34.00
N GLY A 833 -15.66 5.86 -35.31
CA GLY A 833 -15.12 4.82 -36.18
C GLY A 833 -13.61 4.62 -35.99
N THR A 834 -12.92 4.21 -37.06
CA THR A 834 -11.46 4.12 -37.08
C THR A 834 -10.87 5.50 -37.33
N LEU A 835 -10.10 6.01 -36.38
CA LEU A 835 -9.35 7.26 -36.46
C LEU A 835 -8.45 7.28 -37.70
N TRP A 836 -8.30 8.46 -38.29
CA TRP A 836 -7.48 8.68 -39.47
C TRP A 836 -6.01 8.24 -39.28
N GLN A 837 -5.48 7.50 -40.26
CA GLN A 837 -4.20 6.78 -40.23
C GLN A 837 -3.20 7.22 -41.33
N ASP A 838 -3.39 8.38 -41.97
CA ASP A 838 -2.43 8.83 -43.01
C ASP A 838 -1.50 9.94 -42.49
N GLY A 839 -1.40 10.15 -41.18
CA GLY A 839 -0.60 11.22 -40.59
C GLY A 839 0.84 10.79 -40.35
N ASP A 840 1.82 11.65 -40.65
CA ASP A 840 3.25 11.37 -40.43
C ASP A 840 3.95 12.46 -39.59
N ARG A 841 3.21 13.47 -39.11
CA ARG A 841 3.72 14.54 -38.25
C ARG A 841 2.61 15.25 -37.45
N TRP A 842 3.01 15.81 -36.31
CA TRP A 842 2.23 16.79 -35.55
C TRP A 842 2.68 18.21 -35.88
N ARG A 843 1.71 19.11 -35.95
CA ARG A 843 1.95 20.55 -36.06
C ARG A 843 1.36 21.24 -34.84
N ILE A 844 2.17 22.09 -34.22
CA ILE A 844 1.76 22.94 -33.10
C ILE A 844 1.79 24.40 -33.58
N ALA A 845 0.71 25.12 -33.29
CA ALA A 845 0.47 26.52 -33.64
C ALA A 845 0.44 26.86 -35.16
N GLY A 846 0.56 25.88 -36.05
CA GLY A 846 0.54 26.08 -37.50
C GLY A 846 -0.85 26.27 -38.09
N GLN A 847 -0.93 26.74 -39.33
CA GLN A 847 -2.22 26.90 -40.02
C GLN A 847 -2.83 25.55 -40.41
N ALA A 848 -4.12 25.34 -40.12
CA ALA A 848 -4.87 24.15 -40.51
C ALA A 848 -6.23 24.52 -41.14
N GLY A 849 -6.44 24.13 -42.40
CA GLY A 849 -7.67 24.45 -43.13
C GLY A 849 -8.00 25.95 -43.14
N SER A 850 -9.19 26.30 -42.62
CA SER A 850 -9.66 27.69 -42.48
C SER A 850 -9.21 28.39 -41.18
N PHE A 851 -8.46 27.70 -40.31
CA PHE A 851 -7.95 28.24 -39.05
C PHE A 851 -6.50 28.71 -39.25
N GLY A 852 -6.23 29.98 -38.91
CA GLY A 852 -4.90 30.58 -38.96
C GLY A 852 -3.93 29.96 -37.93
N GLY A 853 -2.66 30.34 -37.95
CA GLY A 853 -1.73 29.96 -36.89
C GLY A 853 -2.07 30.61 -35.54
N PHE A 854 -1.64 30.00 -34.44
CA PHE A 854 -1.92 30.49 -33.09
C PHE A 854 -1.18 31.82 -32.80
N ASN A 855 -1.93 32.83 -32.39
CA ASN A 855 -1.41 34.12 -31.94
C ASN A 855 -1.71 34.29 -30.45
N GLY A 856 -0.66 34.28 -29.63
CA GLY A 856 -0.76 34.24 -28.17
C GLY A 856 0.44 33.55 -27.53
N THR A 857 0.36 33.33 -26.22
CA THR A 857 1.36 32.60 -25.44
C THR A 857 0.91 31.15 -25.23
N MET A 858 1.83 30.20 -25.27
CA MET A 858 1.57 28.76 -25.09
C MET A 858 2.61 28.13 -24.18
N ASP A 859 2.19 27.15 -23.38
CA ASP A 859 3.04 26.44 -22.43
C ASP A 859 2.56 24.99 -22.22
N GLU A 860 3.44 24.13 -21.67
CA GLU A 860 3.19 22.73 -21.29
C GLU A 860 2.38 21.93 -22.33
N VAL A 861 2.93 21.77 -23.53
CA VAL A 861 2.27 21.05 -24.62
C VAL A 861 2.61 19.56 -24.56
N SER A 862 1.58 18.71 -24.59
CA SER A 862 1.77 17.25 -24.59
C SER A 862 0.87 16.52 -25.59
N ILE A 863 1.40 15.41 -26.11
CA ILE A 863 0.71 14.52 -27.05
C ILE A 863 0.92 13.08 -26.57
N HIS A 864 -0.18 12.39 -26.29
CA HIS A 864 -0.18 11.01 -25.85
C HIS A 864 -0.83 10.12 -26.93
N PRO A 865 -0.32 8.91 -27.20
CA PRO A 865 -0.88 7.95 -28.14
C PRO A 865 -1.90 7.03 -27.45
N ILE A 866 -2.47 7.52 -26.35
CA ILE A 866 -3.45 6.85 -25.49
C ILE A 866 -4.54 7.86 -25.14
N ALA A 867 -5.73 7.36 -24.80
CA ALA A 867 -6.79 8.17 -24.22
C ALA A 867 -6.58 8.32 -22.71
N THR A 868 -6.22 9.52 -22.29
CA THR A 868 -6.01 9.94 -20.89
C THR A 868 -7.37 10.21 -20.25
N SER A 869 -7.54 9.83 -18.99
CA SER A 869 -8.83 10.00 -18.30
C SER A 869 -9.11 11.47 -17.97
N GLY A 870 -10.39 11.84 -17.86
CA GLY A 870 -10.80 13.19 -17.46
C GLY A 870 -10.23 13.61 -16.09
N ASP A 871 -10.09 12.67 -15.16
CA ASP A 871 -9.49 12.93 -13.84
C ASP A 871 -7.98 13.22 -13.95
N GLN A 872 -7.25 12.54 -14.84
CA GLN A 872 -5.84 12.84 -15.09
C GLN A 872 -5.66 14.24 -15.70
N ILE A 873 -6.54 14.62 -16.64
CA ILE A 873 -6.58 15.95 -17.24
C ILE A 873 -6.91 17.01 -16.18
N PHE A 874 -7.87 16.72 -15.28
CA PHE A 874 -8.22 17.60 -14.16
C PHE A 874 -7.08 17.78 -13.16
N LEU A 875 -6.36 16.71 -12.83
CA LEU A 875 -5.22 16.75 -11.92
C LEU A 875 -4.07 17.57 -12.52
N ARG A 876 -3.75 17.37 -13.80
CA ARG A 876 -2.73 18.17 -14.52
C ARG A 876 -3.10 19.66 -14.53
N TYR A 877 -4.37 19.98 -14.77
CA TYR A 877 -4.89 21.35 -14.62
C TYR A 877 -4.69 21.89 -13.20
N ARG A 878 -5.11 21.14 -12.16
CA ARG A 878 -5.05 21.59 -10.77
C ARG A 878 -3.62 21.79 -10.26
N GLN A 879 -2.69 20.92 -10.66
CA GLN A 879 -1.27 21.05 -10.33
C GLN A 879 -0.68 22.37 -10.86
N ALA A 880 -1.13 22.81 -12.04
CA ALA A 880 -0.67 24.04 -12.67
C ALA A 880 -1.29 25.33 -12.10
N VAL A 881 -2.30 25.27 -11.22
CA VAL A 881 -3.01 26.46 -10.69
C VAL A 881 -2.98 26.60 -9.15
N SER A 882 -2.24 25.75 -8.43
CA SER A 882 -2.24 25.72 -6.95
C SER A 882 -0.87 26.15 -6.36
N PRO A 883 -0.77 27.28 -5.62
CA PRO A 883 0.52 27.85 -5.17
C PRO A 883 1.17 27.19 -3.93
N THR A 884 0.63 26.07 -3.41
CA THR A 884 1.06 25.43 -2.16
C THR A 884 1.62 24.01 -2.32
N VAL A 885 1.78 23.52 -3.55
CA VAL A 885 2.37 22.20 -3.82
C VAL A 885 3.75 22.40 -4.44
N PRO A 886 4.86 22.04 -3.76
CA PRO A 886 6.18 22.07 -4.38
C PRO A 886 6.24 21.13 -5.60
N ARG A 887 6.74 21.64 -6.73
CA ARG A 887 7.17 20.82 -7.89
C ARG A 887 8.41 20.02 -7.46
N ASP A 888 8.23 18.74 -7.15
CA ASP A 888 9.30 17.74 -7.31
C ASP A 888 9.25 17.28 -8.78
N PRO A 889 10.33 17.39 -9.58
CA PRO A 889 10.35 16.99 -10.98
C PRO A 889 10.40 15.46 -11.19
N THR A 890 10.07 14.68 -10.17
CA THR A 890 9.84 13.24 -10.28
C THR A 890 8.38 12.96 -9.91
N PRO A 891 7.58 12.27 -10.75
CA PRO A 891 6.26 11.82 -10.30
C PRO A 891 6.46 11.00 -9.02
N LYS A 892 5.97 11.48 -7.87
CA LYS A 892 5.79 10.59 -6.72
C LYS A 892 4.80 9.52 -7.14
N ALA A 893 5.30 8.30 -7.29
CA ALA A 893 4.48 7.14 -7.62
C ALA A 893 3.31 7.05 -6.62
N GLY A 894 2.08 6.96 -7.14
CA GLY A 894 0.95 6.41 -6.37
C GLY A 894 -0.22 7.33 -5.96
N TYR A 895 -0.33 8.59 -6.40
CA TYR A 895 -1.47 9.44 -5.96
C TYR A 895 -2.38 9.91 -7.10
N SER A 896 -3.61 9.40 -7.13
CA SER A 896 -4.73 9.91 -7.95
C SER A 896 -6.07 9.62 -7.24
N VAL A 897 -6.96 10.62 -7.20
CA VAL A 897 -8.36 10.45 -6.75
C VAL A 897 -9.18 9.97 -7.96
N TYR A 898 -9.66 8.72 -7.95
CA TYR A 898 -10.53 8.16 -8.99
C TYR A 898 -11.94 7.99 -8.47
N SER A 899 -12.97 8.19 -9.30
CA SER A 899 -14.30 7.60 -9.06
C SER A 899 -14.73 6.68 -10.21
N LEU A 900 -14.85 5.37 -9.96
CA LEU A 900 -15.20 4.38 -10.97
C LEU A 900 -16.70 4.05 -10.95
N ASN A 901 -17.31 4.06 -12.13
CA ASN A 901 -18.71 3.72 -12.37
C ASN A 901 -18.88 2.21 -12.63
N LEU A 902 -19.46 1.47 -11.68
CA LEU A 902 -19.62 0.02 -11.86
C LEU A 902 -20.68 -0.37 -12.92
N ALA A 903 -21.65 0.50 -13.21
CA ALA A 903 -22.58 0.28 -14.32
C ALA A 903 -21.87 0.35 -15.68
N ASP A 904 -20.91 1.27 -15.81
CA ASP A 904 -20.04 1.35 -16.99
C ASP A 904 -19.29 0.04 -17.22
N ILE A 905 -18.74 -0.52 -16.14
CA ILE A 905 -18.06 -1.82 -16.15
C ILE A 905 -19.01 -2.96 -16.58
N VAL A 906 -20.24 -3.01 -16.06
CA VAL A 906 -21.26 -3.99 -16.48
C VAL A 906 -21.60 -3.86 -17.98
N GLY A 907 -21.52 -2.65 -18.52
CA GLY A 907 -21.69 -2.38 -19.96
C GLY A 907 -20.48 -2.71 -20.83
N GLY A 908 -19.44 -3.33 -20.26
CA GLY A 908 -18.17 -3.66 -20.92
C GLY A 908 -17.13 -2.55 -20.92
N GLY A 909 -17.32 -1.53 -20.08
CA GLY A 909 -16.41 -0.41 -19.91
C GLY A 909 -15.35 -0.63 -18.84
N ASN A 910 -14.55 0.41 -18.60
CA ASN A 910 -13.47 0.42 -17.62
C ASN A 910 -13.77 1.21 -16.35
N GLY A 911 -15.02 1.63 -16.17
CA GLY A 911 -15.45 2.43 -15.03
C GLY A 911 -15.30 3.93 -15.26
N LEU A 912 -14.78 4.36 -16.41
CA LEU A 912 -14.54 5.75 -16.78
C LEU A 912 -15.43 6.24 -17.93
N GLY A 913 -16.49 5.49 -18.26
CA GLY A 913 -17.47 5.87 -19.29
C GLY A 913 -17.30 5.16 -20.63
N THR A 914 -16.46 4.12 -20.73
CA THR A 914 -16.23 3.41 -22.00
C THR A 914 -17.26 2.31 -22.29
N GLY A 915 -18.15 2.02 -21.36
CA GLY A 915 -19.16 0.97 -21.44
C GLY A 915 -20.34 1.33 -22.32
N THR A 916 -20.95 0.31 -22.91
CA THR A 916 -22.14 0.44 -23.77
C THR A 916 -23.39 0.55 -22.89
N TYR A 917 -24.13 1.66 -23.00
CA TYR A 917 -25.42 1.83 -22.31
C TYR A 917 -26.43 0.77 -22.78
N MET A 918 -27.19 0.21 -21.84
CA MET A 918 -28.06 -0.96 -22.02
C MET A 918 -27.35 -2.27 -22.36
N ALA A 919 -26.04 -2.34 -22.54
CA ALA A 919 -25.36 -3.64 -22.56
C ALA A 919 -25.37 -4.27 -21.16
N GLY A 920 -25.13 -5.57 -21.08
CA GLY A 920 -25.34 -6.31 -19.84
C GLY A 920 -24.76 -7.71 -19.80
N ILE A 921 -25.09 -8.43 -18.73
CA ILE A 921 -24.56 -9.76 -18.44
C ILE A 921 -25.73 -10.70 -18.12
N ASN A 922 -25.71 -11.89 -18.71
CA ASN A 922 -26.65 -12.94 -18.41
C ASN A 922 -26.28 -13.67 -17.09
N PRO A 923 -27.10 -13.57 -16.03
CA PRO A 923 -26.75 -14.11 -14.72
C PRO A 923 -26.70 -15.64 -14.65
N GLY A 924 -27.32 -16.36 -15.59
CA GLY A 924 -27.30 -17.83 -15.62
C GLY A 924 -26.21 -18.44 -16.49
N THR A 925 -25.38 -17.61 -17.14
CA THR A 925 -24.31 -18.09 -18.05
C THR A 925 -23.02 -17.29 -17.97
N GLY A 926 -23.04 -16.07 -17.41
CA GLY A 926 -21.91 -15.13 -17.47
C GLY A 926 -21.72 -14.45 -18.84
N GLY A 927 -22.51 -14.83 -19.86
CA GLY A 927 -22.36 -14.30 -21.22
C GLY A 927 -22.85 -12.86 -21.39
N LEU A 928 -22.21 -12.12 -22.30
CA LEU A 928 -22.57 -10.75 -22.63
C LEU A 928 -23.92 -10.64 -23.36
N VAL A 929 -24.59 -9.53 -23.10
CA VAL A 929 -25.87 -9.17 -23.72
C VAL A 929 -25.75 -7.78 -24.33
N GLY A 930 -26.20 -7.65 -25.58
CA GLY A 930 -26.18 -6.40 -26.31
C GLY A 930 -27.31 -5.43 -25.91
N PRO A 931 -27.16 -4.14 -26.27
CA PRO A 931 -28.15 -3.10 -25.93
C PRO A 931 -29.53 -3.29 -26.59
N GLY A 932 -29.60 -4.09 -27.67
CA GLY A 932 -30.85 -4.38 -28.39
C GLY A 932 -31.54 -5.67 -27.96
N ASP A 933 -30.92 -6.48 -27.10
CA ASP A 933 -31.51 -7.75 -26.67
C ASP A 933 -32.66 -7.51 -25.69
N PRO A 934 -33.82 -8.17 -25.84
CA PRO A 934 -34.93 -8.01 -24.90
C PRO A 934 -34.59 -8.65 -23.55
N ASN A 935 -35.07 -8.06 -22.45
CA ASN A 935 -34.93 -8.70 -21.14
C ASN A 935 -35.74 -10.03 -21.11
N PRO A 936 -35.12 -11.12 -20.64
CA PRO A 936 -35.78 -12.42 -20.57
C PRO A 936 -36.81 -12.41 -19.45
N GLY A 937 -37.90 -13.17 -19.63
CA GLY A 937 -38.86 -13.44 -18.57
C GLY A 937 -38.16 -14.14 -17.40
N THR A 938 -37.90 -15.43 -17.49
CA THR A 938 -37.18 -16.17 -16.44
C THR A 938 -35.78 -16.52 -16.90
N VAL A 939 -34.79 -16.33 -16.02
CA VAL A 939 -33.41 -16.79 -16.18
C VAL A 939 -33.13 -17.84 -15.10
N THR A 940 -32.90 -19.07 -15.55
CA THR A 940 -32.47 -20.20 -14.74
C THR A 940 -30.94 -20.29 -14.76
N GLY A 941 -30.31 -20.38 -13.60
CA GLY A 941 -28.89 -20.64 -13.43
C GLY A 941 -28.64 -21.17 -12.03
N ASP A 942 -27.70 -22.10 -11.89
CA ASP A 942 -27.34 -22.67 -10.58
C ASP A 942 -25.87 -22.33 -10.30
N GLY A 943 -25.63 -21.64 -9.18
CA GLY A 943 -24.29 -21.31 -8.71
C GLY A 943 -23.66 -20.11 -9.41
N PHE A 944 -22.32 -20.12 -9.43
CA PHE A 944 -21.49 -19.03 -9.93
C PHE A 944 -21.08 -19.26 -11.39
N HIS A 945 -21.14 -18.20 -12.17
CA HIS A 945 -20.78 -18.15 -13.59
C HIS A 945 -19.73 -17.05 -13.80
N PRO A 946 -18.50 -17.41 -14.18
CA PRO A 946 -17.46 -16.43 -14.52
C PRO A 946 -17.89 -15.56 -15.70
N VAL A 947 -17.48 -14.29 -15.70
CA VAL A 947 -17.71 -13.37 -16.83
C VAL A 947 -16.38 -13.12 -17.53
N ALA A 948 -15.90 -14.13 -18.26
CA ALA A 948 -14.57 -14.10 -18.88
C ALA A 948 -14.38 -12.96 -19.91
N ASP A 949 -15.48 -12.48 -20.49
CA ASP A 949 -15.44 -11.45 -21.52
C ASP A 949 -15.29 -10.01 -20.97
N LEU A 950 -15.48 -9.79 -19.65
CA LEU A 950 -15.30 -8.48 -19.02
C LEU A 950 -14.17 -8.50 -17.99
N PRO A 951 -13.07 -7.76 -18.21
CA PRO A 951 -11.86 -7.86 -17.39
C PRO A 951 -12.01 -7.36 -15.96
N PHE A 952 -13.08 -6.63 -15.64
CA PHE A 952 -13.32 -6.05 -14.31
C PHE A 952 -14.51 -6.68 -13.59
N VAL A 953 -15.20 -7.62 -14.23
CA VAL A 953 -16.27 -8.40 -13.62
C VAL A 953 -15.75 -9.81 -13.43
N ASP A 954 -15.71 -10.24 -12.17
CA ASP A 954 -15.22 -11.55 -11.78
C ASP A 954 -16.26 -12.64 -12.14
N GLY A 955 -17.50 -12.45 -11.71
CA GLY A 955 -18.60 -13.28 -12.20
C GLY A 955 -19.97 -12.88 -11.70
N VAL A 956 -20.96 -13.70 -12.03
CA VAL A 956 -22.37 -13.54 -11.66
C VAL A 956 -22.91 -14.84 -11.07
N PHE A 957 -23.92 -14.76 -10.21
CA PHE A 957 -24.47 -15.96 -9.59
C PHE A 957 -25.97 -15.85 -9.30
N ILE A 958 -26.65 -17.01 -9.25
CA ILE A 958 -28.04 -17.15 -8.84
C ILE A 958 -28.12 -18.14 -7.66
N PRO A 959 -28.57 -17.72 -6.47
CA PRO A 959 -28.73 -18.61 -5.32
C PRO A 959 -29.82 -19.67 -5.54
N HIS A 960 -29.52 -20.94 -5.22
CA HIS A 960 -30.42 -22.09 -5.40
C HIS A 960 -30.56 -22.93 -4.11
N ALA A 961 -29.56 -23.73 -3.72
CA ALA A 961 -29.62 -24.61 -2.55
C ALA A 961 -29.16 -23.94 -1.25
N ALA A 962 -29.78 -24.24 -0.09
CA ALA A 962 -29.27 -23.71 1.19
C ALA A 962 -27.88 -24.26 1.50
N GLY A 963 -26.88 -23.39 1.73
CA GLY A 963 -25.51 -23.81 2.06
C GLY A 963 -24.45 -22.80 1.61
N TYR A 964 -23.20 -23.24 1.52
CA TYR A 964 -22.11 -22.45 0.94
C TYR A 964 -22.25 -22.41 -0.57
N MET A 965 -22.08 -21.24 -1.17
CA MET A 965 -22.10 -21.05 -2.61
C MET A 965 -20.92 -20.19 -3.01
N GLN A 966 -20.17 -20.65 -4.01
CA GLN A 966 -19.13 -19.85 -4.65
C GLN A 966 -19.74 -18.56 -5.18
N ILE A 967 -19.04 -17.45 -5.00
CA ILE A 967 -19.45 -16.14 -5.49
C ILE A 967 -18.35 -15.42 -6.24
N ALA A 968 -17.15 -16.00 -6.33
CA ALA A 968 -16.03 -15.43 -7.07
C ALA A 968 -15.20 -16.51 -7.77
N THR A 969 -14.45 -16.14 -8.83
CA THR A 969 -13.51 -17.07 -9.49
C THR A 969 -12.37 -17.50 -8.56
N THR A 970 -12.08 -16.70 -7.52
CA THR A 970 -11.13 -17.05 -6.45
C THR A 970 -11.59 -18.20 -5.55
N GLY A 971 -12.82 -18.70 -5.74
CA GLY A 971 -13.42 -19.72 -4.88
C GLY A 971 -14.02 -19.15 -3.59
N LEU A 972 -14.06 -17.82 -3.43
CA LEU A 972 -14.75 -17.18 -2.31
C LEU A 972 -16.18 -17.70 -2.22
N THR A 973 -16.58 -18.17 -1.03
CA THR A 973 -17.96 -18.61 -0.78
C THR A 973 -18.69 -17.63 0.11
N MET A 974 -20.00 -17.45 -0.11
CA MET A 974 -20.84 -16.75 0.86
C MET A 974 -20.98 -17.59 2.12
N GLN A 975 -20.37 -17.14 3.22
CA GLN A 975 -20.20 -17.89 4.46
C GLN A 975 -21.47 -17.97 5.35
N HIS A 976 -22.67 -17.86 4.79
CA HIS A 976 -23.91 -17.82 5.57
C HIS A 976 -25.07 -18.58 4.91
N ASN A 977 -25.84 -19.28 5.73
CA ASN A 977 -27.07 -19.98 5.33
C ASN A 977 -28.10 -19.01 4.73
N TYR A 978 -28.06 -18.82 3.41
CA TYR A 978 -29.15 -18.19 2.68
C TYR A 978 -30.33 -19.19 2.57
N PRO A 979 -31.59 -18.71 2.59
CA PRO A 979 -32.74 -19.60 2.47
C PRO A 979 -32.75 -20.24 1.08
N ALA A 980 -33.09 -21.53 1.00
CA ALA A 980 -33.26 -22.23 -0.28
C ALA A 980 -34.22 -21.45 -1.21
N ARG A 981 -33.84 -21.37 -2.48
CA ARG A 981 -34.59 -20.73 -3.57
C ARG A 981 -34.73 -21.72 -4.71
N ASP A 982 -35.51 -21.35 -5.71
CA ASP A 982 -35.83 -22.19 -6.87
C ASP A 982 -34.81 -22.04 -8.03
N GLY A 983 -33.69 -21.35 -7.81
CA GLY A 983 -32.61 -21.19 -8.80
C GLY A 983 -33.03 -20.27 -9.96
N ASN A 984 -34.11 -19.51 -9.77
CA ASN A 984 -34.67 -18.62 -10.77
C ASN A 984 -34.41 -17.16 -10.41
N SER A 985 -34.13 -16.37 -11.43
CA SER A 985 -34.22 -14.91 -11.40
C SER A 985 -34.87 -14.39 -12.69
N TRP A 986 -35.06 -13.09 -12.81
CA TRP A 986 -35.65 -12.44 -14.00
C TRP A 986 -34.70 -11.36 -14.52
N ASP A 987 -34.77 -11.02 -15.80
CA ASP A 987 -33.92 -9.99 -16.45
C ASP A 987 -32.40 -10.26 -16.45
N TYR A 988 -31.64 -9.42 -17.16
CA TYR A 988 -30.18 -9.39 -17.15
C TYR A 988 -29.64 -8.37 -16.14
N PHE A 989 -28.33 -8.41 -15.84
CA PHE A 989 -27.64 -7.23 -15.31
C PHE A 989 -27.51 -6.20 -16.44
N ARG A 990 -27.81 -4.92 -16.22
CA ARG A 990 -27.72 -3.88 -17.26
C ARG A 990 -26.96 -2.65 -16.80
N ASN A 991 -26.18 -2.06 -17.71
CA ASN A 991 -25.72 -0.67 -17.62
C ASN A 991 -26.88 0.28 -17.95
N GLY A 992 -27.84 0.39 -17.03
CA GLY A 992 -29.13 1.02 -17.24
C GLY A 992 -30.29 0.23 -16.60
N PRO A 993 -31.54 0.67 -16.80
CA PRO A 993 -32.71 0.06 -16.17
C PRO A 993 -33.05 -1.33 -16.73
N THR A 994 -33.64 -2.18 -15.89
CA THR A 994 -34.26 -3.47 -16.28
C THR A 994 -35.80 -3.38 -16.30
N GLY A 995 -36.48 -4.39 -16.83
CA GLY A 995 -37.87 -4.27 -17.26
C GLY A 995 -38.84 -4.18 -16.08
N GLY A 996 -39.57 -3.07 -15.95
CA GLY A 996 -40.60 -2.90 -14.92
C GLY A 996 -40.23 -2.04 -13.71
N THR A 997 -39.05 -1.41 -13.69
CA THR A 997 -38.62 -0.49 -12.61
C THR A 997 -38.72 0.99 -13.01
N THR A 998 -38.83 1.89 -12.02
CA THR A 998 -38.52 3.32 -12.23
C THR A 998 -37.05 3.57 -11.92
N SER A 999 -36.38 4.38 -12.74
CA SER A 999 -35.01 4.87 -12.53
C SER A 999 -34.95 6.09 -11.58
N VAL A 1000 -36.10 6.54 -11.08
CA VAL A 1000 -36.21 7.75 -10.25
C VAL A 1000 -36.24 7.41 -8.77
N LEU A 1001 -35.26 7.92 -8.01
CA LEU A 1001 -35.19 7.81 -6.55
C LEU A 1001 -35.00 9.20 -5.93
N GLY A 1002 -35.84 9.57 -4.95
CA GLY A 1002 -35.75 10.88 -4.30
C GLY A 1002 -35.95 12.07 -5.24
N GLY A 1003 -36.59 11.88 -6.40
CA GLY A 1003 -36.77 12.91 -7.43
C GLY A 1003 -35.62 13.04 -8.44
N VAL A 1004 -34.56 12.23 -8.32
CA VAL A 1004 -33.42 12.17 -9.25
C VAL A 1004 -33.58 10.97 -10.17
N ASP A 1005 -33.47 11.18 -11.49
CA ASP A 1005 -33.50 10.12 -12.50
C ASP A 1005 -32.09 9.58 -12.76
N TYR A 1006 -31.80 8.37 -12.27
CA TYR A 1006 -30.50 7.73 -12.40
C TYR A 1006 -30.28 7.05 -13.77
N ALA A 1007 -31.30 7.00 -14.64
CA ALA A 1007 -31.11 6.62 -16.04
C ALA A 1007 -30.67 7.81 -16.91
N SER A 1008 -30.68 9.04 -16.37
CA SER A 1008 -30.22 10.24 -17.06
C SER A 1008 -28.69 10.38 -17.04
N ALA A 1009 -28.16 11.14 -18.02
CA ALA A 1009 -26.72 11.36 -18.15
C ALA A 1009 -26.10 11.96 -16.87
N GLY A 1010 -24.88 11.52 -16.53
CA GLY A 1010 -24.16 11.91 -15.30
C GLY A 1010 -24.40 11.02 -14.08
N HIS A 1011 -25.29 10.01 -14.20
CA HIS A 1011 -25.59 9.04 -13.15
C HIS A 1011 -25.16 7.62 -13.55
N SER A 1012 -25.00 6.76 -12.54
CA SER A 1012 -24.67 5.34 -12.68
C SER A 1012 -25.88 4.51 -12.23
N LEU A 1013 -26.26 3.47 -12.97
CA LEU A 1013 -27.37 2.59 -12.64
C LEU A 1013 -27.06 1.16 -13.11
N ILE A 1014 -27.01 0.20 -12.17
CA ILE A 1014 -27.10 -1.23 -12.50
C ILE A 1014 -28.54 -1.68 -12.24
N GLY A 1015 -29.26 -2.01 -13.30
CA GLY A 1015 -30.57 -2.66 -13.18
C GLY A 1015 -30.43 -4.16 -12.96
N MET A 1016 -31.17 -4.71 -11.99
CA MET A 1016 -31.22 -6.15 -11.70
C MET A 1016 -32.51 -6.57 -10.98
N HIS A 1017 -33.02 -7.77 -11.24
CA HIS A 1017 -34.09 -8.37 -10.43
C HIS A 1017 -33.54 -8.99 -9.13
N ALA A 1018 -34.39 -9.22 -8.12
CA ALA A 1018 -34.06 -10.02 -6.94
C ALA A 1018 -33.51 -11.42 -7.28
N ASN A 1019 -32.77 -12.01 -6.33
CA ASN A 1019 -32.23 -13.38 -6.38
C ASN A 1019 -31.08 -13.58 -7.38
N LYS A 1020 -30.16 -12.61 -7.50
CA LYS A 1020 -28.87 -12.75 -8.19
C LYS A 1020 -27.81 -11.86 -7.58
N GLY A 1021 -26.55 -12.11 -7.90
CA GLY A 1021 -25.43 -11.25 -7.53
C GLY A 1021 -24.34 -11.19 -8.60
N ILE A 1022 -23.45 -10.21 -8.45
CA ILE A 1022 -22.32 -9.93 -9.33
C ILE A 1022 -21.11 -9.59 -8.46
N THR A 1023 -19.93 -10.10 -8.82
CA THR A 1023 -18.65 -9.77 -8.22
C THR A 1023 -17.76 -9.05 -9.21
N PHE A 1024 -16.95 -8.13 -8.70
CA PHE A 1024 -16.01 -7.34 -9.48
C PHE A 1024 -14.59 -7.70 -9.07
N ASP A 1025 -13.69 -7.79 -10.04
CA ASP A 1025 -12.29 -8.06 -9.80
C ASP A 1025 -11.59 -6.75 -9.41
N LEU A 1026 -11.42 -6.56 -8.09
CA LEU A 1026 -10.79 -5.35 -7.55
C LEU A 1026 -9.31 -5.25 -7.91
N ASP A 1027 -8.62 -6.37 -8.11
CA ASP A 1027 -7.21 -6.35 -8.45
C ASP A 1027 -7.02 -6.02 -9.92
N ALA A 1028 -7.88 -6.52 -10.81
CA ALA A 1028 -7.92 -6.08 -12.20
C ALA A 1028 -8.31 -4.59 -12.30
N ILE A 1029 -9.26 -4.13 -11.48
CA ILE A 1029 -9.62 -2.71 -11.41
C ILE A 1029 -8.45 -1.86 -10.92
N ARG A 1030 -7.78 -2.25 -9.82
CA ARG A 1030 -6.61 -1.53 -9.28
C ARG A 1030 -5.46 -1.54 -10.27
N ALA A 1031 -5.17 -2.68 -10.88
CA ALA A 1031 -4.11 -2.83 -11.89
C ALA A 1031 -4.38 -1.94 -13.11
N ALA A 1032 -5.62 -1.85 -13.57
CA ALA A 1032 -6.01 -0.95 -14.66
C ALA A 1032 -5.94 0.54 -14.29
N ASN A 1033 -5.93 0.87 -13.00
CA ASN A 1033 -5.87 2.23 -12.47
C ASN A 1033 -4.53 2.56 -11.77
N GLY A 1034 -3.45 1.82 -12.06
CA GLY A 1034 -2.10 2.14 -11.58
C GLY A 1034 -1.83 1.78 -10.11
N GLY A 1035 -2.57 0.82 -9.55
CA GLY A 1035 -2.38 0.32 -8.19
C GLY A 1035 -2.95 1.22 -7.08
N THR A 1036 -3.75 2.23 -7.42
CA THR A 1036 -4.39 3.11 -6.42
C THR A 1036 -5.32 2.36 -5.48
N ASP A 1037 -5.26 2.70 -4.19
CA ASP A 1037 -6.16 2.20 -3.17
C ASP A 1037 -7.62 2.58 -3.44
N VAL A 1038 -8.47 1.56 -3.52
CA VAL A 1038 -9.93 1.68 -3.51
C VAL A 1038 -10.37 1.80 -2.05
N ASN A 1039 -10.65 3.02 -1.56
CA ASN A 1039 -10.87 3.27 -0.13
C ASN A 1039 -12.33 3.59 0.24
N GLN A 1040 -13.22 3.80 -0.74
CA GLN A 1040 -14.63 4.06 -0.50
C GLN A 1040 -15.51 3.41 -1.57
N PHE A 1041 -16.62 2.79 -1.14
CA PHE A 1041 -17.71 2.35 -2.00
C PHE A 1041 -18.99 3.08 -1.58
N THR A 1042 -19.61 3.80 -2.52
CA THR A 1042 -20.86 4.51 -2.28
C THR A 1042 -21.96 3.82 -3.07
N CYS A 1043 -23.01 3.35 -2.39
CA CYS A 1043 -24.21 2.86 -3.07
C CYS A 1043 -25.48 3.48 -2.52
N VAL A 1044 -26.46 3.67 -3.40
CA VAL A 1044 -27.85 3.91 -3.03
C VAL A 1044 -28.66 2.73 -3.58
N PHE A 1045 -29.74 2.34 -2.91
CA PHE A 1045 -30.66 1.30 -3.39
C PHE A 1045 -32.11 1.79 -3.27
N GLY A 1046 -32.97 1.40 -4.22
CA GLY A 1046 -34.40 1.72 -4.21
C GLY A 1046 -35.26 0.53 -4.65
N ASP A 1047 -36.39 0.34 -3.97
CA ASP A 1047 -37.45 -0.64 -4.29
C ASP A 1047 -38.69 0.11 -4.80
N VAL A 1048 -39.36 -0.44 -5.81
CA VAL A 1048 -40.65 0.03 -6.29
C VAL A 1048 -41.60 -1.17 -6.31
N ALA A 1049 -42.62 -1.15 -5.46
CA ALA A 1049 -43.63 -2.18 -5.42
C ALA A 1049 -44.42 -2.22 -6.73
N ASN A 1050 -44.04 -3.12 -7.66
CA ASN A 1050 -44.95 -3.58 -8.69
C ASN A 1050 -46.05 -4.38 -7.98
N GLY A 1051 -47.32 -4.03 -8.22
CA GLY A 1051 -48.50 -4.55 -7.50
C GLY A 1051 -48.76 -6.07 -7.54
N ASN A 1052 -47.76 -6.89 -7.89
CA ASN A 1052 -47.81 -8.34 -8.02
C ASN A 1052 -46.93 -9.11 -7.01
N GLY A 1053 -46.20 -8.44 -6.10
CA GLY A 1053 -45.44 -9.13 -5.04
C GLY A 1053 -44.06 -9.68 -5.45
N ASN A 1054 -43.53 -9.30 -6.63
CA ASN A 1054 -42.13 -9.48 -7.02
C ASN A 1054 -41.39 -8.14 -6.90
N THR A 1055 -40.13 -8.16 -6.47
CA THR A 1055 -39.31 -6.97 -6.19
C THR A 1055 -38.13 -6.91 -7.16
N ASP A 1056 -38.05 -5.85 -7.95
CA ASP A 1056 -36.89 -5.49 -8.76
C ASP A 1056 -36.04 -4.44 -8.01
N PHE A 1057 -34.73 -4.43 -8.19
CA PHE A 1057 -33.81 -3.54 -7.47
C PHE A 1057 -32.89 -2.75 -8.41
N ASN A 1058 -32.73 -1.46 -8.12
CA ASN A 1058 -31.70 -0.63 -8.73
C ASN A 1058 -30.56 -0.42 -7.73
N VAL A 1059 -29.33 -0.75 -8.13
CA VAL A 1059 -28.11 -0.54 -7.34
C VAL A 1059 -27.29 0.57 -8.00
N TYR A 1060 -26.83 1.54 -7.21
CA TYR A 1060 -26.13 2.73 -7.69
C TYR A 1060 -24.68 2.82 -7.17
N PRO A 1061 -23.72 2.02 -7.65
CA PRO A 1061 -22.42 1.88 -7.01
C PRO A 1061 -21.32 2.75 -7.64
N ARG A 1062 -20.59 3.49 -6.80
CA ARG A 1062 -19.35 4.21 -7.13
C ARG A 1062 -18.21 3.74 -6.23
N ILE A 1063 -17.02 3.57 -6.79
CA ILE A 1063 -15.78 3.36 -6.02
C ILE A 1063 -14.97 4.65 -6.05
N SER A 1064 -14.57 5.23 -4.90
CA SER A 1064 -13.82 6.50 -4.83
C SER A 1064 -12.62 6.49 -3.87
N HIS A 1065 -11.71 7.46 -4.04
CA HIS A 1065 -10.67 7.84 -3.07
C HIS A 1065 -11.03 9.17 -2.37
N ILE A 1066 -11.23 9.21 -1.04
CA ILE A 1066 -11.38 10.47 -0.27
C ILE A 1066 -10.25 10.64 0.75
N ASP A 1067 -9.68 11.84 0.80
CA ASP A 1067 -8.82 12.35 1.87
C ASP A 1067 -9.66 12.56 3.16
N PRO A 1068 -9.24 12.07 4.35
CA PRO A 1068 -9.91 12.31 5.63
C PRO A 1068 -10.21 13.78 5.96
N GLN A 1069 -9.62 14.75 5.25
CA GLN A 1069 -9.90 16.18 5.42
C GLN A 1069 -11.25 16.67 4.87
N PHE A 1070 -12.04 15.82 4.19
CA PHE A 1070 -13.33 16.21 3.61
C PHE A 1070 -14.52 15.45 4.20
N GLN A 1071 -15.01 15.91 5.36
CA GLN A 1071 -16.41 15.70 5.76
C GLN A 1071 -17.23 16.95 5.41
N VAL A 1072 -18.32 16.76 4.66
CA VAL A 1072 -19.52 17.62 4.70
C VAL A 1072 -20.74 16.73 4.77
#